data_AF-A0A1C4Y6P2-F1
#
_entry.id   AF-A0A1C4Y6P2-F1
#
_cell.length_a   1.000
_cell.length_b   1.000
_cell.length_c   1.000
_cell.angle_alpha   90.00
_cell.angle_beta   90.00
_cell.angle_gamma   90.00
#
_symmetry.space_group_name_H-M   'P 1'
#
loop_
_entity.id
_entity.type
_entity.pdbx_description
1 polymer ?
#
loop_
_entity_poly.entity_id
_entity_poly.type
_entity_poly.pdbx_seq_one_letter_code
_entity_poly.pdbx_strand_id
1 'polypeptide(L)'
;MVAESVEEVPDAAELAREQLYFDNAWLHREEMRGTASSIPRAAANSGAAAHMRRYAQARLEQLGSSDDQVAFGRIDDESGEPLYIGRHTIFDDQSEVLVVNWQAKAAIPYYEASYTDPLGLTRKRSFQCTGNTIDSFSDLVFAQLAAAVESLETPPVELSDALLRDLEQVRTGEMREIVETIQAAQFELIRADADQVLVIQGGPGTGKTAVALHRVSWLLYNEHERLTPEQVLVVGPSPTFTRYIRSVLPSLGDANVDQRDIGKLAPAVKADRVEPVDLTRLKGQARMAGLLARGLDQRIGVPDSGNALQVQVNKRAVTLDRDTVTRVVEQVRAMNGSYNERRQILRERLLAVIRDEIRGGFGSARQSQPEGLLDRLWPPLTAASFLRELFGSGARLIAAAGDEFTAAEVAMLQRRPTDRISEERWSHADVALLDEADALINGAPARYGHIVVDEAQDLSPMQLRSIARRSATGSMTIVGDIAQSTGLWSRDSWDEVLEHLPATLPHQIRDLRFGYRVPRQVFELAARLLPQAAPFVEPPQVVRDGPAPEVHRTEIDERAERVVEVATRHAGKGRFVGIVCPDACRKAILQRLDADEVKWSDGRDGQLGQSINLTSPTEAKGLEFDAVIVVEPEEIVSGDPRGHRMLYVALTRTTTHLDIVYSGKLVAGLFGDDDGGDTGEEQPSAPPAVTVPAQTRTGGSNPLSEMVTEMLAKEVAGQIRDACPEKLWSPVLTRVAELLGHPPTAPEAR
;
A
#
# COMPACT_ATOMS: atom_id res chain seq x y z
N MET A 1 43.79 13.74 34.99
CA MET A 1 44.34 12.39 34.75
C MET A 1 43.56 11.86 33.57
N VAL A 2 44.27 11.66 32.46
CA VAL A 2 43.71 11.23 31.19
C VAL A 2 43.25 9.80 31.35
N ALA A 3 41.93 9.57 31.29
CA ALA A 3 41.39 8.22 31.14
C ALA A 3 41.63 7.83 29.68
N GLU A 4 42.54 6.88 29.47
CA GLU A 4 42.77 6.27 28.17
C GLU A 4 41.46 5.66 27.68
N SER A 5 40.96 6.22 26.58
CA SER A 5 39.86 5.69 25.78
C SER A 5 40.28 4.36 25.16
N VAL A 6 39.78 3.26 25.70
CA VAL A 6 39.90 1.94 25.08
C VAL A 6 38.87 1.87 23.95
N GLU A 7 39.30 2.07 22.71
CA GLU A 7 38.60 1.49 21.56
C GLU A 7 38.58 -0.03 21.78
N GLU A 8 37.40 -0.61 22.04
CA GLU A 8 37.22 -2.07 21.99
C GLU A 8 37.36 -2.52 20.52
N VAL A 9 38.61 -2.73 20.11
CA VAL A 9 38.94 -3.59 18.98
C VAL A 9 38.30 -4.96 19.29
N PRO A 10 37.45 -5.53 18.42
CA PRO A 10 36.89 -6.85 18.67
C PRO A 10 38.03 -7.82 18.96
N ASP A 11 37.94 -8.58 20.07
CA ASP A 11 38.97 -9.53 20.46
C ASP A 11 39.27 -10.43 19.25
N ALA A 12 40.45 -10.30 18.66
CA ALA A 12 40.81 -10.97 17.40
C ALA A 12 40.64 -12.49 17.51
N ALA A 13 40.78 -13.02 18.72
CA ALA A 13 40.52 -14.43 19.02
C ALA A 13 39.04 -14.80 18.92
N GLU A 14 38.13 -13.90 19.27
CA GLU A 14 36.68 -14.13 19.16
C GLU A 14 36.20 -14.01 17.72
N LEU A 15 36.65 -12.99 16.99
CA LEU A 15 36.33 -12.86 15.56
C LEU A 15 36.79 -14.10 14.77
N ALA A 16 37.98 -14.63 15.09
CA ALA A 16 38.47 -15.87 14.47
C ALA A 16 37.61 -17.10 14.83
N ARG A 17 37.08 -17.20 16.06
CA ARG A 17 36.17 -18.29 16.46
C ARG A 17 34.83 -18.21 15.72
N GLU A 18 34.27 -17.02 15.60
CA GLU A 18 33.02 -16.78 14.86
C GLU A 18 33.19 -17.07 13.37
N GLN A 19 34.31 -16.63 12.77
CA GLN A 19 34.61 -16.92 11.37
C GLN A 19 34.77 -18.43 11.13
N LEU A 20 35.41 -19.17 12.06
CA LEU A 20 35.53 -20.63 11.95
C LEU A 20 34.14 -21.30 11.92
N TYR A 21 33.20 -20.81 12.72
CA TYR A 21 31.82 -21.30 12.70
C TYR A 21 31.13 -20.99 11.37
N PHE A 22 31.29 -19.76 10.86
CA PHE A 22 30.76 -19.33 9.56
C PHE A 22 31.31 -20.18 8.41
N ASP A 23 32.61 -20.48 8.42
CA ASP A 23 33.26 -21.30 7.42
C ASP A 23 32.74 -22.75 7.46
N ASN A 24 32.55 -23.31 8.66
CA ASN A 24 31.99 -24.65 8.82
C ASN A 24 30.54 -24.75 8.32
N ALA A 25 29.68 -23.81 8.74
CA ALA A 25 28.30 -23.77 8.26
C ALA A 25 28.23 -23.54 6.74
N TRP A 26 29.14 -22.74 6.18
CA TRP A 26 29.23 -22.50 4.74
C TRP A 26 29.62 -23.77 3.99
N LEU A 27 30.58 -24.53 4.50
CA LEU A 27 30.98 -25.82 3.92
C LEU A 27 29.81 -26.79 3.86
N HIS A 28 29.08 -26.99 4.96
CA HIS A 28 27.90 -27.86 4.97
C HIS A 28 26.82 -27.37 3.99
N ARG A 29 26.57 -26.05 3.91
CA ARG A 29 25.64 -25.48 2.92
C ARG A 29 26.07 -25.79 1.48
N GLU A 30 27.35 -25.63 1.17
CA GLU A 30 27.87 -25.92 -0.18
C GLU A 30 27.81 -27.42 -0.52
N GLU A 31 28.03 -28.31 0.45
CA GLU A 31 27.83 -29.75 0.27
C GLU A 31 26.36 -30.11 0.00
N MET A 32 25.43 -29.50 0.74
CA MET A 32 23.99 -29.65 0.51
C MET A 32 23.59 -29.13 -0.88
N ARG A 33 24.15 -27.97 -1.29
CA ARG A 33 23.92 -27.38 -2.62
C ARG A 33 24.51 -28.25 -3.74
N GLY A 34 25.72 -28.76 -3.54
CA GLY A 34 26.36 -29.71 -4.45
C GLY A 34 25.49 -30.95 -4.65
N THR A 35 25.00 -31.52 -3.55
CA THR A 35 24.07 -32.66 -3.56
C THR A 35 22.79 -32.32 -4.33
N ALA A 36 22.12 -31.20 -3.99
CA ALA A 36 20.90 -30.76 -4.66
C ALA A 36 21.08 -30.56 -6.18
N SER A 37 22.19 -29.93 -6.59
CA SER A 37 22.53 -29.69 -7.99
C SER A 37 22.76 -30.97 -8.81
N SER A 38 23.14 -32.07 -8.15
CA SER A 38 23.39 -33.36 -8.79
C SER A 38 22.11 -34.18 -9.03
N ILE A 39 21.04 -33.93 -8.27
CA ILE A 39 19.76 -34.68 -8.31
C ILE A 39 19.19 -34.80 -9.74
N PRO A 40 19.15 -33.75 -10.58
CA PRO A 40 18.61 -33.85 -11.93
C PRO A 40 19.35 -34.83 -12.85
N ARG A 41 20.64 -35.08 -12.60
CA ARG A 41 21.47 -35.99 -13.40
C ARG A 41 21.21 -37.45 -13.07
N ALA A 42 20.58 -37.75 -11.93
CA ALA A 42 20.26 -39.10 -11.48
C ALA A 42 18.90 -39.64 -12.00
N ALA A 43 18.15 -38.85 -12.78
CA ALA A 43 16.82 -39.24 -13.24
C ALA A 43 16.85 -40.24 -14.41
N ALA A 44 16.13 -41.36 -14.28
CA ALA A 44 16.11 -42.46 -15.24
C ALA A 44 15.30 -42.18 -16.53
N ASN A 45 14.43 -41.16 -16.57
CA ASN A 45 13.66 -40.77 -17.74
C ASN A 45 13.32 -39.26 -17.77
N SER A 46 12.84 -38.77 -18.91
CA SER A 46 12.61 -37.34 -19.18
C SER A 46 11.53 -36.68 -18.31
N GLY A 47 10.46 -37.42 -17.96
CA GLY A 47 9.39 -36.93 -17.08
C GLY A 47 9.85 -36.79 -15.63
N ALA A 48 10.53 -37.83 -15.11
CA ALA A 48 11.16 -37.79 -13.79
C ALA A 48 12.24 -36.70 -13.72
N ALA A 49 13.01 -36.48 -14.80
CA ALA A 49 14.01 -35.42 -14.85
C ALA A 49 13.40 -34.02 -14.68
N ALA A 50 12.23 -33.75 -15.26
CA ALA A 50 11.56 -32.46 -15.11
C ALA A 50 11.04 -32.23 -13.68
N HIS A 51 10.54 -33.27 -13.01
CA HIS A 51 10.15 -33.21 -11.61
C HIS A 51 11.37 -33.02 -10.68
N MET A 52 12.42 -33.82 -10.89
CA MET A 52 13.66 -33.75 -10.13
C MET A 52 14.39 -32.42 -10.31
N ARG A 53 14.33 -31.79 -11.48
CA ARG A 53 14.84 -30.43 -11.70
C ARG A 53 14.11 -29.40 -10.85
N ARG A 54 12.78 -29.44 -10.81
CA ARG A 54 11.98 -28.52 -9.99
C ARG A 54 12.28 -28.70 -8.50
N TYR A 55 12.36 -29.96 -8.04
CA TYR A 55 12.74 -30.27 -6.67
C TYR A 55 14.15 -29.75 -6.34
N ALA A 56 15.14 -30.04 -7.19
CA ALA A 56 16.51 -29.58 -7.03
C ALA A 56 16.61 -28.05 -7.01
N GLN A 57 15.86 -27.38 -7.89
CA GLN A 57 15.83 -25.92 -7.96
C GLN A 57 15.24 -25.31 -6.68
N ALA A 58 14.08 -25.79 -6.22
CA ALA A 58 13.48 -25.33 -4.96
C ALA A 58 14.42 -25.58 -3.76
N ARG A 59 15.11 -26.72 -3.74
CA ARG A 59 16.11 -27.05 -2.70
C ARG A 59 17.30 -26.08 -2.74
N LEU A 60 17.79 -25.71 -3.92
CA LEU A 60 18.88 -24.75 -4.07
C LEU A 60 18.47 -23.34 -3.64
N GLU A 61 17.25 -22.92 -3.97
CA GLU A 61 16.67 -21.64 -3.54
C GLU A 61 16.56 -21.56 -2.01
N GLN A 62 16.14 -22.65 -1.35
CA GLN A 62 16.10 -22.74 0.11
C GLN A 62 17.47 -22.67 0.79
N LEU A 63 18.56 -22.92 0.05
CA LEU A 63 19.94 -22.90 0.54
C LEU A 63 20.68 -21.60 0.18
N GLY A 64 20.05 -20.65 -0.48
CA GLY A 64 20.65 -19.35 -0.83
C GLY A 64 21.74 -19.42 -1.90
N SER A 65 22.53 -18.36 -2.06
CA SER A 65 23.72 -18.31 -2.91
C SER A 65 24.98 -18.71 -2.16
N SER A 66 26.02 -19.13 -2.89
CA SER A 66 27.35 -19.42 -2.31
C SER A 66 27.99 -18.17 -1.70
N ASP A 67 27.70 -16.99 -2.27
CA ASP A 67 28.22 -15.69 -1.82
C ASP A 67 27.45 -15.11 -0.62
N ASP A 68 26.32 -15.70 -0.23
CA ASP A 68 25.52 -15.16 0.87
C ASP A 68 26.17 -15.51 2.22
N GLN A 69 26.17 -14.57 3.16
CA GLN A 69 26.53 -14.87 4.56
C GLN A 69 25.63 -15.97 5.13
N VAL A 70 26.20 -16.89 5.90
CA VAL A 70 25.41 -17.99 6.51
C VAL A 70 24.49 -17.49 7.61
N ALA A 71 24.95 -16.56 8.44
CA ALA A 71 24.19 -15.97 9.55
C ALA A 71 24.39 -14.45 9.58
N PHE A 72 23.41 -13.74 10.14
CA PHE A 72 23.49 -12.29 10.43
C PHE A 72 23.41 -11.99 11.91
N GLY A 73 22.99 -12.95 12.73
CA GLY A 73 22.90 -12.78 14.16
C GLY A 73 23.12 -14.07 14.94
N ARG A 74 23.31 -13.92 16.25
CA ARG A 74 23.39 -15.00 17.23
C ARG A 74 22.68 -14.55 18.51
N ILE A 75 21.97 -15.47 19.14
CA ILE A 75 21.42 -15.29 20.49
C ILE A 75 22.02 -16.34 21.43
N ASP A 76 22.25 -15.93 22.67
CA ASP A 76 22.67 -16.81 23.76
C ASP A 76 21.64 -16.69 24.88
N ASP A 77 21.18 -17.82 25.40
CA ASP A 77 20.31 -17.89 26.57
C ASP A 77 21.10 -18.34 27.82
N GLU A 78 20.40 -18.62 28.93
CA GLU A 78 21.03 -19.10 30.17
C GLU A 78 21.58 -20.54 30.07
N SER A 79 21.17 -21.31 29.05
CA SER A 79 21.67 -22.68 28.83
C SER A 79 23.11 -22.69 28.32
N GLY A 80 23.55 -21.59 27.69
CA GLY A 80 24.88 -21.43 27.12
C GLY A 80 25.05 -22.02 25.72
N GLU A 81 23.98 -22.58 25.12
CA GLU A 81 23.99 -23.04 23.74
C GLU A 81 23.67 -21.87 22.78
N PRO A 82 24.58 -21.51 21.85
CA PRO A 82 24.34 -20.41 20.93
C PRO A 82 23.41 -20.80 19.79
N LEU A 83 22.46 -19.94 19.48
CA LEU A 83 21.60 -20.08 18.31
C LEU A 83 21.96 -19.05 17.25
N TYR A 84 22.50 -19.50 16.12
CA TYR A 84 22.81 -18.64 14.98
C TYR A 84 21.58 -18.44 14.10
N ILE A 85 21.31 -17.19 13.72
CA ILE A 85 20.15 -16.79 12.93
C ILE A 85 20.62 -16.32 11.56
N GLY A 86 20.05 -16.92 10.51
CA GLY A 86 20.37 -16.64 9.12
C GLY A 86 19.14 -16.64 8.22
N ARG A 87 19.37 -16.40 6.92
CA ARG A 87 18.29 -16.42 5.92
C ARG A 87 17.80 -17.83 5.58
N HIS A 88 18.68 -18.82 5.78
CA HIS A 88 18.46 -20.19 5.38
C HIS A 88 18.80 -21.12 6.54
N THR A 89 18.05 -22.21 6.69
CA THR A 89 18.39 -23.25 7.66
C THR A 89 19.56 -24.07 7.14
N ILE A 90 20.60 -24.21 7.95
CA ILE A 90 21.78 -25.01 7.64
C ILE A 90 21.88 -26.14 8.66
N PHE A 91 22.13 -27.35 8.16
CA PHE A 91 22.31 -28.55 8.98
C PHE A 91 23.73 -29.08 8.80
N ASP A 92 24.25 -29.72 9.83
CA ASP A 92 25.45 -30.53 9.74
C ASP A 92 25.16 -31.95 9.22
N ASP A 93 26.19 -32.79 9.18
CA ASP A 93 26.09 -34.19 8.74
C ASP A 93 25.24 -35.08 9.67
N GLN A 94 25.05 -34.67 10.93
CA GLN A 94 24.25 -35.37 11.94
C GLN A 94 22.80 -34.88 11.96
N SER A 95 22.44 -33.94 11.07
CA SER A 95 21.15 -33.24 11.05
C SER A 95 20.90 -32.32 12.26
N GLU A 96 21.96 -31.90 12.95
CA GLU A 96 21.90 -30.81 13.91
C GLU A 96 21.82 -29.48 13.18
N VAL A 97 21.04 -28.55 13.73
CA VAL A 97 20.84 -27.23 13.10
C VAL A 97 22.00 -26.32 13.47
N LEU A 98 22.81 -25.95 12.48
CA LEU A 98 23.88 -24.98 12.64
C LEU A 98 23.34 -23.55 12.55
N VAL A 99 22.45 -23.29 11.59
CA VAL A 99 21.84 -21.97 11.43
C VAL A 99 20.34 -22.12 11.34
N VAL A 100 19.63 -21.35 12.16
CA VAL A 100 18.17 -21.26 12.15
C VAL A 100 17.73 -20.19 11.17
N ASN A 101 16.73 -20.52 10.35
CA ASN A 101 16.07 -19.53 9.50
C ASN A 101 15.33 -18.50 10.36
N TRP A 102 15.52 -17.21 10.05
CA TRP A 102 14.87 -16.07 10.69
C TRP A 102 13.33 -16.14 10.78
N GLN A 103 12.68 -16.91 9.91
CA GLN A 103 11.24 -17.12 9.89
C GLN A 103 10.76 -18.13 10.95
N ALA A 104 11.68 -18.89 11.56
CA ALA A 104 11.35 -19.87 12.58
C ALA A 104 10.95 -19.20 13.89
N LYS A 105 9.99 -19.80 14.60
CA LYS A 105 9.54 -19.30 15.92
C LYS A 105 10.68 -19.19 16.94
N ALA A 106 11.71 -20.02 16.84
CA ALA A 106 12.90 -19.96 17.67
C ALA A 106 13.75 -18.69 17.45
N ALA A 107 13.59 -18.00 16.31
CA ALA A 107 14.28 -16.76 16.01
C ALA A 107 13.55 -15.50 16.53
N ILE A 108 12.31 -15.62 17.03
CA ILE A 108 11.52 -14.49 17.54
C ILE A 108 12.28 -13.69 18.62
N PRO A 109 12.94 -14.32 19.62
CA PRO A 109 13.68 -13.58 20.64
C PRO A 109 14.80 -12.70 20.06
N TYR A 110 15.40 -13.04 18.92
CA TYR A 110 16.43 -12.19 18.30
C TYR A 110 15.90 -10.79 17.93
N TYR A 111 14.63 -10.70 17.53
CA TYR A 111 14.00 -9.46 17.09
C TYR A 111 13.27 -8.72 18.21
N GLU A 112 12.60 -9.43 19.11
CA GLU A 112 11.73 -8.83 20.13
C GLU A 112 12.39 -8.60 21.49
N ALA A 113 13.48 -9.33 21.80
CA ALA A 113 14.13 -9.18 23.09
C ALA A 113 14.66 -7.75 23.25
N SER A 114 14.36 -7.17 24.41
CA SER A 114 14.77 -5.84 24.82
C SER A 114 15.44 -5.91 26.20
N TYR A 115 16.11 -4.84 26.63
CA TYR A 115 16.68 -4.81 27.97
C TYR A 115 15.62 -4.88 29.09
N THR A 116 14.38 -4.45 28.81
CA THR A 116 13.25 -4.55 29.75
C THR A 116 12.60 -5.93 29.77
N ASP A 117 12.61 -6.63 28.64
CA ASP A 117 12.14 -8.00 28.50
C ASP A 117 13.10 -8.78 27.60
N PRO A 118 14.14 -9.41 28.18
CA PRO A 118 15.14 -10.14 27.41
C PRO A 118 14.62 -11.43 26.78
N LEU A 119 13.38 -11.85 27.09
CA LEU A 119 12.80 -13.11 26.61
C LEU A 119 13.68 -14.35 26.88
N GLY A 120 14.37 -14.34 28.02
CA GLY A 120 15.30 -15.41 28.45
C GLY A 120 16.70 -15.34 27.82
N LEU A 121 17.00 -14.31 27.04
CA LEU A 121 18.32 -14.12 26.44
C LEU A 121 19.29 -13.44 27.41
N THR A 122 20.53 -13.91 27.40
CA THR A 122 21.65 -13.27 28.11
C THR A 122 22.39 -12.31 27.19
N ARG A 123 22.55 -12.67 25.92
CA ARG A 123 23.27 -11.88 24.91
C ARG A 123 22.65 -12.02 23.53
N LYS A 124 22.72 -10.94 22.77
CA LYS A 124 22.43 -10.89 21.33
C LYS A 124 23.65 -10.34 20.60
N ARG A 125 24.07 -10.99 19.52
CA ARG A 125 25.19 -10.60 18.66
C ARG A 125 24.67 -10.36 17.24
N SER A 126 25.13 -9.28 16.61
CA SER A 126 24.83 -8.97 15.21
C SER A 126 26.12 -8.89 14.40
N PHE A 127 26.14 -9.49 13.22
CA PHE A 127 27.30 -9.57 12.35
C PHE A 127 27.18 -8.60 11.16
N GLN A 128 28.28 -7.94 10.81
CA GLN A 128 28.46 -7.24 9.54
C GLN A 128 29.43 -8.06 8.69
N CYS A 129 28.99 -8.47 7.51
CA CYS A 129 29.77 -9.34 6.64
C CYS A 129 29.82 -8.83 5.21
N THR A 130 30.95 -9.09 4.55
CA THR A 130 31.11 -9.00 3.10
C THR A 130 31.18 -10.42 2.55
N GLY A 131 30.11 -10.87 1.90
CA GLY A 131 29.94 -12.28 1.56
C GLY A 131 29.84 -13.12 2.84
N ASN A 132 30.59 -14.22 2.94
CA ASN A 132 30.65 -15.04 4.15
C ASN A 132 31.76 -14.65 5.15
N THR A 133 32.41 -13.50 4.93
CA THR A 133 33.50 -13.01 5.80
C THR A 133 32.96 -11.96 6.78
N ILE A 134 33.17 -12.17 8.08
CA ILE A 134 32.78 -11.26 9.14
C ILE A 134 33.75 -10.07 9.17
N ASP A 135 33.26 -8.90 8.82
CA ASP A 135 34.01 -7.64 8.89
C ASP A 135 34.04 -7.11 10.33
N SER A 136 32.91 -7.19 11.02
CA SER A 136 32.77 -6.82 12.44
C SER A 136 31.52 -7.44 13.06
N PHE A 137 31.41 -7.41 14.39
CA PHE A 137 30.19 -7.76 15.09
C PHE A 137 29.92 -6.79 16.25
N SER A 138 28.69 -6.78 16.73
CA SER A 138 28.26 -5.98 17.89
C SER A 138 27.44 -6.83 18.86
N ASP A 139 27.80 -6.76 20.13
CA ASP A 139 27.06 -7.43 21.21
C ASP A 139 26.12 -6.47 21.94
N LEU A 140 24.99 -7.03 22.32
CA LEU A 140 24.09 -6.50 23.33
C LEU A 140 23.97 -7.53 24.45
N VAL A 141 24.39 -7.14 25.65
CA VAL A 141 24.26 -7.93 26.87
C VAL A 141 23.15 -7.31 27.71
N PHE A 142 22.01 -7.99 27.80
CA PHE A 142 20.77 -7.41 28.34
C PHE A 142 20.93 -6.94 29.79
N ALA A 143 21.62 -7.71 30.63
CA ALA A 143 21.88 -7.35 32.02
C ALA A 143 22.76 -6.10 32.18
N GLN A 144 23.76 -5.91 31.31
CA GLN A 144 24.63 -4.73 31.34
C GLN A 144 23.88 -3.49 30.87
N LEU A 145 23.05 -3.64 29.83
CA LEU A 145 22.23 -2.55 29.31
C LEU A 145 21.18 -2.10 30.34
N ALA A 146 20.50 -3.03 31.01
CA ALA A 146 19.57 -2.72 32.10
C ALA A 146 20.24 -1.95 33.25
N ALA A 147 21.42 -2.38 33.70
CA ALA A 147 22.17 -1.70 34.74
C ALA A 147 22.66 -0.30 34.32
N ALA A 148 23.06 -0.14 33.05
CA ALA A 148 23.45 1.15 32.50
C ALA A 148 22.27 2.13 32.46
N VAL A 149 21.08 1.67 32.04
CA VAL A 149 19.86 2.49 32.02
C VAL A 149 19.41 2.88 33.44
N GLU A 150 19.47 1.95 34.41
CA GLU A 150 19.11 2.23 35.81
C GLU A 150 20.04 3.26 36.46
N SER A 151 21.31 3.32 36.04
CA SER A 151 22.28 4.30 36.54
C SER A 151 22.08 5.74 36.02
N LEU A 152 21.21 5.94 35.02
CA LEU A 152 20.84 7.26 34.49
C LEU A 152 19.73 7.90 35.35
N GLU A 153 20.04 8.28 36.59
CA GLU A 153 19.11 8.96 37.50
C GLU A 153 18.98 10.48 37.22
N THR A 154 18.32 10.91 36.13
CA THR A 154 17.70 12.27 36.02
C THR A 154 16.80 12.37 34.77
N PRO A 155 15.65 13.10 34.81
CA PRO A 155 14.84 13.32 33.61
C PRO A 155 15.57 14.28 32.64
N PRO A 156 15.36 14.18 31.32
CA PRO A 156 16.10 14.97 30.35
C PRO A 156 15.65 16.44 30.42
N VAL A 157 16.44 17.28 31.09
CA VAL A 157 16.39 18.74 30.98
C VAL A 157 17.74 19.20 30.46
N GLU A 158 17.71 19.78 29.26
CA GLU A 158 18.78 20.51 28.56
C GLU A 158 20.15 19.80 28.46
N LEU A 159 20.24 18.87 27.51
CA LEU A 159 21.52 18.44 26.95
C LEU A 159 22.17 19.62 26.22
N SER A 160 23.29 20.12 26.73
CA SER A 160 24.10 21.12 26.02
C SER A 160 24.72 20.53 24.75
N ASP A 161 24.65 21.25 23.63
CA ASP A 161 25.17 20.89 22.29
C ASP A 161 26.64 20.40 22.25
N ALA A 162 27.43 20.66 23.30
CA ALA A 162 28.81 20.20 23.40
C ALA A 162 28.93 18.72 23.81
N LEU A 163 27.99 18.18 24.58
CA LEU A 163 27.98 16.77 25.03
C LEU A 163 27.43 15.85 23.94
N LEU A 164 26.50 16.34 23.11
CA LEU A 164 25.96 15.64 21.96
C LEU A 164 27.03 15.40 20.87
N ARG A 165 27.97 16.34 20.68
CA ARG A 165 29.08 16.17 19.73
C ARG A 165 30.14 15.16 20.19
N ASP A 166 30.33 15.00 21.49
CA ASP A 166 31.22 13.95 22.03
C ASP A 166 30.57 12.55 21.97
N LEU A 167 29.23 12.48 22.01
CA LEU A 167 28.46 11.23 21.80
C LEU A 167 28.34 10.81 20.33
N GLU A 168 28.55 11.73 19.37
CA GLU A 168 28.57 11.40 17.94
C GLU A 168 29.86 10.65 17.51
N GLN A 169 30.93 10.67 18.32
CA GLN A 169 32.22 10.03 18.00
C GLN A 169 32.40 8.63 18.60
N VAL A 170 31.43 8.12 19.36
CA VAL A 170 31.35 6.71 19.74
C VAL A 170 30.04 6.20 19.16
N ARG A 171 30.02 5.09 18.43
CA ARG A 171 28.76 4.44 18.00
C ARG A 171 27.97 4.01 19.26
N THR A 172 27.15 4.90 19.81
CA THR A 172 26.51 4.79 21.13
C THR A 172 25.45 3.69 21.19
N GLY A 173 25.21 3.14 22.39
CA GLY A 173 24.17 2.17 22.69
C GLY A 173 22.75 2.65 22.35
N GLU A 174 22.51 3.97 22.37
CA GLU A 174 21.22 4.58 21.99
C GLU A 174 20.84 4.32 20.53
N MET A 175 21.79 4.45 19.58
CA MET A 175 21.52 4.10 18.17
C MET A 175 21.22 2.61 18.01
N ARG A 176 21.85 1.73 18.81
CA ARG A 176 21.59 0.28 18.77
C ARG A 176 20.19 -0.02 19.30
N GLU A 177 19.83 0.53 20.46
CA GLU A 177 18.50 0.38 21.08
C GLU A 177 17.38 0.85 20.14
N ILE A 178 17.60 1.96 19.44
CA ILE A 178 16.65 2.47 18.45
C ILE A 178 16.49 1.48 17.28
N VAL A 179 17.60 0.98 16.71
CA VAL A 179 17.53 0.00 15.60
C VAL A 179 16.80 -1.27 16.03
N GLU A 180 17.02 -1.72 17.26
CA GLU A 180 16.32 -2.88 17.80
C GLU A 180 14.84 -2.62 18.02
N THR A 181 14.49 -1.45 18.56
CA THR A 181 13.10 -1.04 18.72
C THR A 181 12.38 -0.95 17.37
N ILE A 182 13.08 -0.45 16.33
CA ILE A 182 12.58 -0.43 14.95
C ILE A 182 12.34 -1.84 14.44
N GLN A 183 13.33 -2.73 14.60
CA GLN A 183 13.23 -4.12 14.15
C GLN A 183 12.11 -4.86 14.87
N ALA A 184 11.98 -4.69 16.19
CA ALA A 184 10.91 -5.29 17.00
C ALA A 184 9.53 -4.80 16.54
N ALA A 185 9.34 -3.49 16.38
CA ALA A 185 8.07 -2.91 15.92
C ALA A 185 7.69 -3.37 14.50
N GLN A 186 8.68 -3.47 13.59
CA GLN A 186 8.46 -4.02 12.26
C GLN A 186 8.15 -5.52 12.31
N PHE A 187 8.84 -6.27 13.17
CA PHE A 187 8.67 -7.71 13.28
C PHE A 187 7.29 -8.09 13.86
N GLU A 188 6.76 -7.30 14.80
CA GLU A 188 5.39 -7.44 15.30
C GLU A 188 4.37 -7.41 14.14
N LEU A 189 4.53 -6.48 13.19
CA LEU A 189 3.68 -6.36 12.00
C LEU A 189 3.92 -7.50 11.01
N ILE A 190 5.17 -7.94 10.84
CA ILE A 190 5.54 -9.06 9.98
C ILE A 190 4.83 -10.34 10.44
N ARG A 191 4.79 -10.60 11.76
CA ARG A 191 4.21 -11.83 12.32
C ARG A 191 2.72 -11.76 12.66
N ALA A 192 2.08 -10.60 12.52
CA ALA A 192 0.65 -10.46 12.85
C ALA A 192 -0.20 -11.54 12.16
N ASP A 193 -1.31 -11.94 12.76
CA ASP A 193 -2.14 -13.04 12.26
C ASP A 193 -2.60 -12.82 10.81
N ALA A 194 -2.72 -13.87 10.00
CA ALA A 194 -3.22 -13.79 8.63
C ALA A 194 -4.73 -13.55 8.55
N ASP A 195 -5.52 -13.96 9.55
CA ASP A 195 -6.98 -13.95 9.55
C ASP A 195 -7.56 -12.56 9.88
N GLN A 196 -7.05 -11.54 9.18
CA GLN A 196 -7.48 -10.14 9.26
C GLN A 196 -7.19 -9.37 7.97
N VAL A 197 -7.77 -8.18 7.87
CA VAL A 197 -7.30 -7.10 6.99
C VAL A 197 -6.37 -6.20 7.81
N LEU A 198 -5.06 -6.40 7.67
CA LEU A 198 -4.06 -5.57 8.33
C LEU A 198 -3.73 -4.37 7.45
N VAL A 199 -4.02 -3.16 7.94
CA VAL A 199 -3.58 -1.91 7.33
C VAL A 199 -2.30 -1.45 8.03
N ILE A 200 -1.21 -1.35 7.27
CA ILE A 200 0.06 -0.81 7.72
C ILE A 200 0.15 0.62 7.22
N GLN A 201 -0.21 1.56 8.09
CA GLN A 201 0.03 2.98 7.90
C GLN A 201 1.50 3.26 8.21
N GLY A 202 2.18 4.05 7.40
CA GLY A 202 3.53 4.47 7.75
C GLY A 202 3.87 5.78 7.08
N GLY A 203 4.91 6.46 7.54
CA GLY A 203 5.37 7.71 6.94
C GLY A 203 6.47 7.54 5.88
N PRO A 204 6.97 8.65 5.32
CA PRO A 204 8.14 8.65 4.46
C PRO A 204 9.32 7.94 5.13
N GLY A 205 9.95 6.99 4.41
CA GLY A 205 11.18 6.37 4.90
C GLY A 205 11.05 5.37 6.05
N THR A 206 9.84 4.87 6.35
CA THR A 206 9.60 3.88 7.43
C THR A 206 9.75 2.42 6.98
N GLY A 207 9.96 2.17 5.68
CA GLY A 207 10.16 0.80 5.16
C GLY A 207 8.88 -0.01 4.91
N LYS A 208 7.71 0.64 4.83
CA LYS A 208 6.38 0.06 4.52
C LYS A 208 6.40 -1.17 3.61
N THR A 209 6.88 -0.99 2.38
CA THR A 209 6.91 -2.06 1.36
C THR A 209 7.77 -3.24 1.82
N ALA A 210 8.94 -2.98 2.43
CA ALA A 210 9.80 -4.06 2.91
C ALA A 210 9.10 -4.89 3.99
N VAL A 211 8.47 -4.23 4.97
CA VAL A 211 7.69 -4.90 6.03
C VAL A 211 6.59 -5.77 5.44
N ALA A 212 5.88 -5.28 4.43
CA ALA A 212 4.83 -6.04 3.75
C ALA A 212 5.36 -7.28 3.00
N LEU A 213 6.51 -7.18 2.33
CA LEU A 213 7.13 -8.31 1.65
C LEU A 213 7.70 -9.35 2.63
N HIS A 214 8.33 -8.88 3.72
CA HIS A 214 8.78 -9.77 4.80
C HIS A 214 7.61 -10.46 5.48
N ARG A 215 6.46 -9.78 5.63
CA ARG A 215 5.21 -10.38 6.11
C ARG A 215 4.72 -11.50 5.20
N VAL A 216 4.71 -11.31 3.87
CA VAL A 216 4.35 -12.39 2.92
C VAL A 216 5.24 -13.60 3.15
N SER A 217 6.54 -13.37 3.25
CA SER A 217 7.53 -14.41 3.47
C SER A 217 7.31 -15.17 4.79
N TRP A 218 7.04 -14.42 5.87
CA TRP A 218 6.70 -14.98 7.17
C TRP A 218 5.44 -15.85 7.12
N LEU A 219 4.37 -15.36 6.47
CA LEU A 219 3.11 -16.08 6.32
C LEU A 219 3.29 -17.36 5.48
N LEU A 220 4.04 -17.30 4.38
CA LEU A 220 4.32 -18.49 3.55
C LEU A 220 5.11 -19.54 4.31
N TYR A 221 6.04 -19.13 5.17
CA TYR A 221 6.81 -20.06 6.01
C TYR A 221 5.95 -20.67 7.13
N ASN A 222 5.21 -19.85 7.87
CA ASN A 222 4.49 -20.27 9.09
C ASN A 222 3.10 -20.84 8.81
N GLU A 223 2.45 -20.47 7.70
CA GLU A 223 1.12 -20.93 7.29
C GLU A 223 1.17 -21.85 6.05
N HIS A 224 2.29 -22.53 5.80
CA HIS A 224 2.52 -23.36 4.59
C HIS A 224 1.49 -24.48 4.38
N GLU A 225 0.76 -24.89 5.43
CA GLU A 225 -0.37 -25.85 5.31
C GLU A 225 -1.65 -25.21 4.74
N ARG A 226 -1.82 -23.89 4.91
CA ARG A 226 -3.01 -23.12 4.52
C ARG A 226 -2.78 -22.22 3.30
N LEU A 227 -1.53 -21.83 3.05
CA LEU A 227 -1.15 -20.83 2.06
C LEU A 227 0.06 -21.30 1.25
N THR A 228 -0.11 -21.44 -0.07
CA THR A 228 1.00 -21.65 -1.00
C THR A 228 1.38 -20.34 -1.71
N PRO A 229 2.61 -20.21 -2.24
CA PRO A 229 3.03 -19.00 -2.96
C PRO A 229 2.08 -18.57 -4.08
N GLU A 230 1.51 -19.53 -4.83
CA GLU A 230 0.58 -19.27 -5.94
C GLU A 230 -0.77 -18.71 -5.47
N GLN A 231 -1.08 -18.86 -4.18
CA GLN A 231 -2.26 -18.31 -3.54
C GLN A 231 -2.03 -16.91 -2.95
N VAL A 232 -0.85 -16.33 -3.14
CA VAL A 232 -0.55 -14.95 -2.72
C VAL A 232 -0.51 -14.02 -3.93
N LEU A 233 -1.22 -12.90 -3.84
CA LEU A 233 -1.15 -11.81 -4.82
C LEU A 233 -0.53 -10.57 -4.19
N VAL A 234 0.51 -10.03 -4.81
CA VAL A 234 1.05 -8.70 -4.48
C VAL A 234 0.68 -7.72 -5.58
N VAL A 235 -0.11 -6.71 -5.21
CA VAL A 235 -0.60 -5.65 -6.11
C VAL A 235 0.17 -4.36 -5.84
N GLY A 236 0.70 -3.78 -6.92
CA GLY A 236 1.43 -2.53 -6.87
C GLY A 236 0.87 -1.42 -7.76
N PRO A 237 1.32 -0.17 -7.53
CA PRO A 237 0.86 0.99 -8.29
C PRO A 237 1.46 1.06 -9.70
N SER A 238 2.65 0.47 -9.93
CA SER A 238 3.38 0.64 -11.18
C SER A 238 4.17 -0.61 -11.63
N PRO A 239 4.51 -0.72 -12.92
CA PRO A 239 5.40 -1.77 -13.41
C PRO A 239 6.80 -1.74 -12.81
N THR A 240 7.31 -0.55 -12.42
CA THR A 240 8.62 -0.41 -11.76
C THR A 240 8.62 -1.08 -10.40
N PHE A 241 7.55 -0.88 -9.63
CA PHE A 241 7.36 -1.54 -8.35
C PHE A 241 7.33 -3.07 -8.50
N THR A 242 6.58 -3.59 -9.49
CA THR A 242 6.55 -5.04 -9.76
C THR A 242 7.94 -5.58 -10.11
N ARG A 243 8.80 -4.82 -10.82
CA ARG A 243 10.18 -5.25 -11.10
C ARG A 243 11.04 -5.32 -9.84
N TYR A 244 10.90 -4.35 -8.92
CA TYR A 244 11.59 -4.35 -7.64
C TYR A 244 11.22 -5.59 -6.81
N ILE A 245 9.92 -5.90 -6.67
CA ILE A 245 9.48 -7.08 -5.91
C ILE A 245 10.04 -8.38 -6.51
N ARG A 246 10.12 -8.49 -7.85
CA ARG A 246 10.72 -9.65 -8.52
C ARG A 246 12.19 -9.87 -8.19
N SER A 247 12.90 -8.87 -7.64
CA SER A 247 14.24 -9.08 -7.07
C SER A 247 14.22 -9.44 -5.58
N VAL A 248 13.26 -8.95 -4.81
CA VAL A 248 13.23 -9.09 -3.35
C VAL A 248 12.61 -10.40 -2.90
N LEU A 249 11.39 -10.74 -3.35
CA LEU A 249 10.71 -11.96 -2.88
C LEU A 249 11.50 -13.26 -3.19
N PRO A 250 12.14 -13.43 -4.36
CA PRO A 250 12.97 -14.61 -4.59
C PRO A 250 14.16 -14.70 -3.64
N SER A 251 14.76 -13.57 -3.25
CA SER A 251 15.85 -13.55 -2.26
C SER A 251 15.38 -13.93 -0.85
N LEU A 252 14.07 -13.88 -0.60
CA LEU A 252 13.42 -14.35 0.62
C LEU A 252 12.92 -15.80 0.53
N GLY A 253 13.09 -16.46 -0.62
CA GLY A 253 12.65 -17.84 -0.87
C GLY A 253 11.27 -18.00 -1.51
N ASP A 254 10.61 -16.89 -1.89
CA ASP A 254 9.19 -16.86 -2.29
C ASP A 254 8.99 -16.56 -3.78
N ALA A 255 9.68 -17.31 -4.65
CA ALA A 255 9.77 -17.01 -6.08
C ALA A 255 8.44 -17.13 -6.87
N ASN A 256 7.47 -17.91 -6.36
CA ASN A 256 6.23 -18.25 -7.08
C ASN A 256 5.02 -17.36 -6.72
N VAL A 257 5.22 -16.30 -5.95
CA VAL A 257 4.16 -15.33 -5.62
C VAL A 257 3.69 -14.58 -6.87
N ASP A 258 2.38 -14.48 -7.10
CA ASP A 258 1.82 -13.70 -8.22
C ASP A 258 1.97 -12.20 -7.93
N GLN A 259 2.54 -11.47 -8.88
CA GLN A 259 2.87 -10.05 -8.73
C GLN A 259 2.32 -9.28 -9.92
N ARG A 260 1.40 -8.36 -9.65
CA ARG A 260 0.71 -7.59 -10.70
C ARG A 260 0.67 -6.11 -10.38
N ASP A 261 0.77 -5.30 -11.42
CA ASP A 261 0.32 -3.91 -11.33
C ASP A 261 -1.21 -3.85 -11.36
N ILE A 262 -1.79 -2.84 -10.73
CA ILE A 262 -3.24 -2.65 -10.67
C ILE A 262 -3.91 -2.63 -12.06
N GLY A 263 -3.19 -2.11 -13.07
CA GLY A 263 -3.66 -2.03 -14.46
C GLY A 263 -3.72 -3.39 -15.18
N LYS A 264 -3.03 -4.42 -14.66
CA LYS A 264 -3.01 -5.79 -15.22
C LYS A 264 -3.87 -6.78 -14.45
N LEU A 265 -4.71 -6.31 -13.53
CA LEU A 265 -5.72 -7.18 -12.93
C LEU A 265 -6.81 -7.53 -13.95
N ALA A 266 -7.21 -6.58 -14.79
CA ALA A 266 -8.27 -6.75 -15.78
C ALA A 266 -7.81 -7.49 -17.05
N PRO A 267 -8.74 -7.86 -17.96
CA PRO A 267 -8.39 -8.41 -19.27
C PRO A 267 -7.39 -7.54 -20.04
N ALA A 268 -6.46 -8.18 -20.76
CA ALA A 268 -5.40 -7.48 -21.46
C ALA A 268 -5.95 -6.56 -22.57
N VAL A 269 -5.83 -5.25 -22.35
CA VAL A 269 -6.24 -4.20 -23.30
C VAL A 269 -5.15 -3.15 -23.46
N LYS A 270 -5.16 -2.45 -24.59
CA LYS A 270 -4.33 -1.25 -24.78
C LYS A 270 -5.04 -0.05 -24.15
N ALA A 271 -4.50 0.40 -23.02
CA ALA A 271 -5.00 1.55 -22.27
C ALA A 271 -4.05 2.75 -22.43
N ASP A 272 -4.15 3.47 -23.55
CA ASP A 272 -3.32 4.64 -23.87
C ASP A 272 -4.13 5.93 -24.08
N ARG A 273 -5.46 5.86 -23.94
CA ARG A 273 -6.33 7.03 -24.07
C ARG A 273 -6.27 7.88 -22.81
N VAL A 274 -5.87 9.13 -22.96
CA VAL A 274 -5.93 10.15 -21.91
C VAL A 274 -7.35 10.67 -21.80
N GLU A 275 -7.84 10.83 -20.56
CA GLU A 275 -9.18 11.34 -20.27
C GLU A 275 -9.11 12.55 -19.33
N PRO A 276 -10.10 13.46 -19.41
CA PRO A 276 -10.23 14.52 -18.41
C PRO A 276 -10.34 13.96 -17.00
N VAL A 277 -9.88 14.74 -16.02
CA VAL A 277 -9.85 14.36 -14.60
C VAL A 277 -11.25 13.99 -14.09
N ASP A 278 -12.27 14.78 -14.42
CA ASP A 278 -13.64 14.55 -13.94
C ASP A 278 -14.22 13.23 -14.46
N LEU A 279 -13.95 12.88 -15.72
CA LEU A 279 -14.38 11.61 -16.31
C LEU A 279 -13.64 10.43 -15.66
N THR A 280 -12.34 10.58 -15.43
CA THR A 280 -11.51 9.58 -14.74
C THR A 280 -12.04 9.33 -13.32
N ARG A 281 -12.33 10.40 -12.57
CA ARG A 281 -12.91 10.34 -11.23
C ARG A 281 -14.27 9.65 -11.23
N LEU A 282 -15.16 10.01 -12.16
CA LEU A 282 -16.49 9.40 -12.30
C LEU A 282 -16.39 7.88 -12.54
N LYS A 283 -15.55 7.46 -13.48
CA LYS A 283 -15.37 6.03 -13.81
C LYS A 283 -14.80 5.21 -12.65
N GLY A 284 -14.02 5.80 -11.76
CA GLY A 284 -13.49 5.09 -10.60
C GLY A 284 -14.45 4.93 -9.42
N GLN A 285 -15.64 5.55 -9.45
CA GLN A 285 -16.61 5.47 -8.34
C GLN A 285 -17.32 4.12 -8.28
N ALA A 286 -17.62 3.64 -7.07
CA ALA A 286 -18.24 2.33 -6.85
C ALA A 286 -19.63 2.18 -7.51
N ARG A 287 -20.42 3.27 -7.64
CA ARG A 287 -21.75 3.26 -8.31
C ARG A 287 -21.68 2.85 -9.78
N MET A 288 -20.51 2.94 -10.42
CA MET A 288 -20.32 2.42 -11.78
C MET A 288 -20.62 0.91 -11.86
N ALA A 289 -20.35 0.14 -10.82
CA ALA A 289 -20.71 -1.28 -10.78
C ALA A 289 -22.22 -1.51 -10.97
N GLY A 290 -23.06 -0.68 -10.33
CA GLY A 290 -24.51 -0.71 -10.49
C GLY A 290 -24.95 -0.36 -11.91
N LEU A 291 -24.36 0.68 -12.50
CA LEU A 291 -24.59 1.07 -13.89
C LEU A 291 -24.24 -0.05 -14.87
N LEU A 292 -23.10 -0.73 -14.69
CA LEU A 292 -22.69 -1.85 -15.53
C LEU A 292 -23.63 -3.06 -15.40
N ALA A 293 -24.02 -3.40 -14.17
CA ALA A 293 -24.95 -4.50 -13.92
C ALA A 293 -26.32 -4.25 -14.58
N ARG A 294 -26.89 -3.05 -14.42
CA ARG A 294 -28.15 -2.66 -15.07
C ARG A 294 -28.02 -2.64 -16.59
N GLY A 295 -26.93 -2.07 -17.12
CA GLY A 295 -26.67 -2.04 -18.55
C GLY A 295 -26.54 -3.43 -19.17
N LEU A 296 -26.00 -4.40 -18.42
CA LEU A 296 -25.89 -5.80 -18.86
C LEU A 296 -27.24 -6.52 -18.81
N ASP A 297 -28.02 -6.31 -17.76
CA ASP A 297 -29.36 -6.89 -17.60
C ASP A 297 -30.32 -6.39 -18.70
N GLN A 298 -30.17 -5.15 -19.16
CA GLN A 298 -30.89 -4.59 -20.33
C GLN A 298 -30.55 -5.25 -21.67
N ARG A 299 -29.52 -6.09 -21.73
CA ARG A 299 -29.20 -6.88 -22.93
C ARG A 299 -30.07 -8.12 -23.06
N ILE A 300 -30.75 -8.50 -21.98
CA ILE A 300 -31.68 -9.61 -21.96
C ILE A 300 -32.99 -9.15 -22.60
N GLY A 301 -33.24 -9.64 -23.81
CA GLY A 301 -34.44 -9.36 -24.58
C GLY A 301 -35.65 -10.14 -24.09
N VAL A 302 -36.83 -9.64 -24.44
CA VAL A 302 -38.12 -10.33 -24.29
C VAL A 302 -38.57 -10.77 -25.68
N PRO A 303 -39.26 -11.91 -25.82
CA PRO A 303 -39.85 -12.31 -27.10
C PRO A 303 -40.73 -11.21 -27.73
N ASP A 304 -40.37 -10.74 -28.94
CA ASP A 304 -41.12 -9.70 -29.66
C ASP A 304 -42.58 -10.08 -29.90
N SER A 305 -43.48 -9.11 -29.77
CA SER A 305 -44.92 -9.32 -29.90
C SER A 305 -45.39 -9.64 -31.34
N GLY A 306 -44.61 -9.26 -32.36
CA GLY A 306 -44.97 -9.37 -33.77
C GLY A 306 -44.52 -10.63 -34.52
N ASN A 307 -43.60 -11.45 -33.96
CA ASN A 307 -43.03 -12.60 -34.67
C ASN A 307 -43.28 -13.92 -33.92
N ALA A 308 -43.54 -15.00 -34.68
CA ALA A 308 -43.59 -16.36 -34.15
C ALA A 308 -42.18 -16.81 -33.71
N LEU A 309 -42.07 -17.39 -32.51
CA LEU A 309 -40.80 -17.89 -31.98
C LEU A 309 -40.47 -19.25 -32.62
N GLN A 310 -39.85 -19.21 -33.80
CA GLN A 310 -39.49 -20.42 -34.53
C GLN A 310 -38.04 -20.83 -34.29
N VAL A 311 -37.85 -22.13 -34.04
CA VAL A 311 -36.54 -22.77 -33.93
C VAL A 311 -36.43 -23.88 -34.97
N GLN A 312 -35.26 -24.03 -35.59
CA GLN A 312 -35.00 -25.10 -36.56
C GLN A 312 -34.59 -26.39 -35.85
N VAL A 313 -35.29 -27.49 -36.15
CA VAL A 313 -34.98 -28.83 -35.65
C VAL A 313 -35.05 -29.80 -36.82
N ASN A 314 -33.94 -30.47 -37.16
CA ASN A 314 -33.86 -31.38 -38.31
C ASN A 314 -34.45 -30.79 -39.63
N LYS A 315 -34.17 -29.50 -39.91
CA LYS A 315 -34.70 -28.72 -41.06
C LYS A 315 -36.21 -28.46 -41.03
N ARG A 316 -36.88 -28.63 -39.89
CA ARG A 316 -38.29 -28.24 -39.67
C ARG A 316 -38.35 -27.07 -38.70
N ALA A 317 -39.22 -26.11 -38.97
CA ALA A 317 -39.52 -25.01 -38.05
C ALA A 317 -40.49 -25.50 -36.96
N VAL A 318 -40.08 -25.43 -35.70
CA VAL A 318 -40.91 -25.66 -34.53
C VAL A 318 -41.28 -24.30 -33.96
N THR A 319 -42.57 -24.04 -33.74
CA THR A 319 -43.04 -22.79 -33.12
C THR A 319 -43.16 -23.02 -31.62
N LEU A 320 -42.55 -22.15 -30.83
CA LEU A 320 -42.60 -22.20 -29.37
C LEU A 320 -43.67 -21.24 -28.84
N ASP A 321 -44.35 -21.67 -27.79
CA ASP A 321 -45.28 -20.83 -27.05
C ASP A 321 -44.55 -19.64 -26.40
N ARG A 322 -45.07 -18.43 -26.65
CA ARG A 322 -44.44 -17.19 -26.20
C ARG A 322 -44.46 -17.05 -24.69
N ASP A 323 -45.59 -17.35 -24.06
CA ASP A 323 -45.76 -17.17 -22.62
C ASP A 323 -44.85 -18.13 -21.86
N THR A 324 -44.70 -19.35 -22.38
CA THR A 324 -43.74 -20.33 -21.88
C THR A 324 -42.30 -19.83 -21.98
N VAL A 325 -41.87 -19.33 -23.15
CA VAL A 325 -40.50 -18.81 -23.32
C VAL A 325 -40.26 -17.58 -22.43
N THR A 326 -41.22 -16.66 -22.36
CA THR A 326 -41.13 -15.45 -21.53
C THR A 326 -40.95 -15.81 -20.06
N ARG A 327 -41.78 -16.73 -19.54
CA ARG A 327 -41.68 -17.23 -18.16
C ARG A 327 -40.33 -17.89 -17.89
N VAL A 328 -39.80 -18.66 -18.85
CA VAL A 328 -38.48 -19.30 -18.71
C VAL A 328 -37.38 -18.24 -18.65
N VAL A 329 -37.42 -17.21 -19.50
CA VAL A 329 -36.44 -16.11 -19.47
C VAL A 329 -36.49 -15.35 -18.15
N GLU A 330 -37.68 -14.97 -17.68
CA GLU A 330 -37.86 -14.26 -16.41
C GLU A 330 -37.38 -15.09 -15.21
N GLN A 331 -37.68 -16.39 -15.18
CA GLN A 331 -37.20 -17.30 -14.14
C GLN A 331 -35.68 -17.38 -14.10
N VAL A 332 -35.02 -17.43 -15.27
CA VAL A 332 -33.55 -17.50 -15.34
C VAL A 332 -32.92 -16.14 -15.01
N ARG A 333 -33.52 -15.04 -15.47
CA ARG A 333 -33.08 -13.67 -15.16
C ARG A 333 -33.07 -13.39 -13.66
N ALA A 334 -34.04 -13.91 -12.92
CA ALA A 334 -34.11 -13.78 -11.46
C ALA A 334 -33.09 -14.65 -10.69
N MET A 335 -32.31 -15.51 -11.35
CA MET A 335 -31.31 -16.35 -10.68
C MET A 335 -30.04 -15.56 -10.34
N ASN A 336 -29.36 -16.01 -9.29
CA ASN A 336 -27.99 -15.59 -9.01
C ASN A 336 -27.01 -16.25 -9.99
N GLY A 337 -25.88 -15.62 -10.22
CA GLY A 337 -24.82 -16.11 -11.10
C GLY A 337 -24.38 -15.06 -12.12
N SER A 338 -23.32 -15.39 -12.85
CA SER A 338 -22.82 -14.58 -13.95
C SER A 338 -23.78 -14.59 -15.14
N TYR A 339 -23.61 -13.63 -16.04
CA TYR A 339 -24.39 -13.56 -17.28
C TYR A 339 -24.28 -14.84 -18.11
N ASN A 340 -23.07 -15.41 -18.24
CA ASN A 340 -22.84 -16.60 -19.04
C ASN A 340 -23.34 -17.88 -18.36
N GLU A 341 -23.25 -17.99 -17.03
CA GLU A 341 -23.86 -19.07 -16.27
C GLU A 341 -25.39 -19.07 -16.47
N ARG A 342 -26.04 -17.93 -16.28
CA ARG A 342 -27.48 -17.78 -16.54
C ARG A 342 -27.85 -18.08 -17.99
N ARG A 343 -27.06 -17.60 -18.95
CA ARG A 343 -27.27 -17.90 -20.38
C ARG A 343 -27.20 -19.40 -20.69
N GLN A 344 -26.27 -20.12 -20.05
CA GLN A 344 -26.16 -21.58 -20.19
C GLN A 344 -27.38 -22.30 -19.58
N ILE A 345 -27.87 -21.86 -18.42
CA ILE A 345 -29.11 -22.38 -17.82
C ILE A 345 -30.31 -22.12 -18.74
N LEU A 346 -30.42 -20.93 -19.32
CA LEU A 346 -31.48 -20.60 -20.29
C LEU A 346 -31.42 -21.55 -21.49
N ARG A 347 -30.23 -21.81 -22.05
CA ARG A 347 -30.05 -22.75 -23.15
C ARG A 347 -30.62 -24.13 -22.81
N GLU A 348 -30.31 -24.65 -21.64
CA GLU A 348 -30.79 -25.96 -21.17
C GLU A 348 -32.32 -26.00 -21.00
N ARG A 349 -32.91 -24.92 -20.47
CA ARG A 349 -34.37 -24.79 -20.33
C ARG A 349 -35.07 -24.65 -21.68
N LEU A 350 -34.53 -23.88 -22.62
CA LEU A 350 -35.07 -23.77 -23.97
C LEU A 350 -35.02 -25.13 -24.71
N LEU A 351 -33.93 -25.89 -24.55
CA LEU A 351 -33.85 -27.26 -25.09
C LEU A 351 -34.91 -28.19 -24.48
N ALA A 352 -35.26 -28.02 -23.20
CA ALA A 352 -36.35 -28.77 -22.58
C ALA A 352 -37.72 -28.41 -23.18
N VAL A 353 -38.02 -27.11 -23.33
CA VAL A 353 -39.24 -26.64 -23.98
C VAL A 353 -39.35 -27.17 -25.41
N ILE A 354 -38.27 -27.09 -26.19
CA ILE A 354 -38.22 -27.65 -27.55
C ILE A 354 -38.48 -29.16 -27.55
N ARG A 355 -37.92 -29.92 -26.59
CA ARG A 355 -38.16 -31.36 -26.48
C ARG A 355 -39.61 -31.70 -26.17
N ASP A 356 -40.25 -30.95 -25.28
CA ASP A 356 -41.64 -31.21 -24.91
C ASP A 356 -42.59 -30.86 -26.07
N GLU A 357 -42.33 -29.79 -26.81
CA GLU A 357 -43.05 -29.44 -28.04
C GLU A 357 -42.86 -30.52 -29.13
N ILE A 358 -41.64 -31.06 -29.28
CA ILE A 358 -41.37 -32.15 -30.22
C ILE A 358 -42.00 -33.46 -29.76
N ARG A 359 -42.07 -33.80 -28.46
CA ARG A 359 -42.70 -35.04 -27.98
C ARG A 359 -44.20 -35.11 -28.30
N GLY A 360 -44.84 -33.97 -28.54
CA GLY A 360 -46.17 -33.89 -29.16
C GLY A 360 -46.22 -34.32 -30.64
N GLY A 361 -45.06 -34.59 -31.27
CA GLY A 361 -44.89 -35.05 -32.66
C GLY A 361 -43.80 -36.13 -32.84
N PHE A 362 -43.86 -36.88 -33.94
CA PHE A 362 -42.91 -37.98 -34.20
C PHE A 362 -41.53 -37.44 -34.63
N GLY A 363 -40.55 -37.32 -33.72
CA GLY A 363 -39.17 -36.92 -34.07
C GLY A 363 -38.10 -37.01 -32.98
N SER A 364 -36.84 -37.22 -33.38
CA SER A 364 -35.65 -37.25 -32.50
C SER A 364 -35.07 -35.85 -32.29
N ALA A 365 -35.06 -35.35 -31.05
CA ALA A 365 -34.62 -34.02 -30.66
C ALA A 365 -33.08 -33.84 -30.55
N ARG A 366 -32.28 -34.84 -30.95
CA ARG A 366 -30.82 -34.86 -30.77
C ARG A 366 -30.03 -33.80 -31.57
N GLN A 367 -30.67 -33.07 -32.50
CA GLN A 367 -30.03 -32.01 -33.31
C GLN A 367 -30.79 -30.68 -33.26
N SER A 368 -31.45 -30.36 -32.14
CA SER A 368 -32.07 -29.04 -31.95
C SER A 368 -31.00 -27.96 -31.72
N GLN A 369 -31.14 -26.82 -32.41
CA GLN A 369 -30.21 -25.68 -32.31
C GLN A 369 -30.97 -24.43 -31.82
N PRO A 370 -31.07 -24.18 -30.49
CA PRO A 370 -31.72 -22.98 -29.96
C PRO A 370 -30.89 -21.71 -30.15
N GLU A 371 -29.67 -21.79 -30.69
CA GLU A 371 -28.68 -20.71 -30.69
C GLU A 371 -29.22 -19.42 -31.32
N GLY A 372 -29.96 -19.48 -32.43
CA GLY A 372 -30.52 -18.28 -33.05
C GLY A 372 -31.58 -17.55 -32.20
N LEU A 373 -32.36 -18.31 -31.41
CA LEU A 373 -33.32 -17.73 -30.46
C LEU A 373 -32.60 -17.26 -29.18
N LEU A 374 -31.67 -18.07 -28.69
CA LEU A 374 -30.85 -17.76 -27.53
C LEU A 374 -30.04 -16.48 -27.73
N ASP A 375 -29.39 -16.30 -28.88
CA ASP A 375 -28.60 -15.11 -29.20
C ASP A 375 -29.45 -13.85 -29.34
N ARG A 376 -30.72 -14.00 -29.76
CA ARG A 376 -31.66 -12.88 -29.83
C ARG A 376 -32.17 -12.46 -28.45
N LEU A 377 -32.47 -13.43 -27.59
CA LEU A 377 -32.97 -13.17 -26.23
C LEU A 377 -31.85 -12.83 -25.25
N TRP A 378 -30.67 -13.40 -25.44
CA TRP A 378 -29.57 -13.35 -24.49
C TRP A 378 -28.23 -13.40 -25.25
N PRO A 379 -27.83 -12.29 -25.88
CA PRO A 379 -26.69 -12.26 -26.79
C PRO A 379 -25.37 -12.61 -26.07
N PRO A 380 -24.45 -13.34 -26.72
CA PRO A 380 -23.11 -13.55 -26.16
C PRO A 380 -22.34 -12.23 -26.16
N LEU A 381 -21.68 -11.89 -25.05
CA LEU A 381 -20.97 -10.63 -24.87
C LEU A 381 -19.59 -10.87 -24.26
N THR A 382 -18.65 -10.00 -24.61
CA THR A 382 -17.38 -9.83 -23.89
C THR A 382 -17.42 -8.50 -23.13
N ALA A 383 -16.60 -8.35 -22.09
CA ALA A 383 -16.51 -7.09 -21.33
C ALA A 383 -16.22 -5.88 -22.24
N ALA A 384 -15.26 -6.05 -23.17
CA ALA A 384 -14.86 -5.01 -24.10
C ALA A 384 -15.98 -4.65 -25.09
N SER A 385 -16.67 -5.64 -25.67
CA SER A 385 -17.79 -5.36 -26.58
C SER A 385 -18.97 -4.71 -25.86
N PHE A 386 -19.27 -5.17 -24.64
CA PHE A 386 -20.33 -4.61 -23.80
C PHE A 386 -20.07 -3.14 -23.46
N LEU A 387 -18.89 -2.79 -22.95
CA LEU A 387 -18.56 -1.40 -22.59
C LEU A 387 -18.53 -0.48 -23.81
N ARG A 388 -17.95 -0.92 -24.93
CA ARG A 388 -17.95 -0.15 -26.19
C ARG A 388 -19.37 0.20 -26.62
N GLU A 389 -20.27 -0.77 -26.55
CA GLU A 389 -21.67 -0.58 -26.96
C GLU A 389 -22.53 0.19 -25.96
N LEU A 390 -22.23 0.09 -24.67
CA LEU A 390 -22.90 0.85 -23.62
C LEU A 390 -22.53 2.33 -23.76
N PHE A 391 -21.23 2.66 -23.73
CA PHE A 391 -20.76 4.03 -23.87
C PHE A 391 -20.98 4.61 -25.29
N GLY A 392 -21.17 3.74 -26.29
CA GLY A 392 -21.52 4.13 -27.65
C GLY A 392 -22.98 4.56 -27.86
N SER A 393 -23.86 4.35 -26.88
CA SER A 393 -25.31 4.61 -27.04
C SER A 393 -25.86 5.40 -25.86
N GLY A 394 -26.19 6.68 -26.11
CA GLY A 394 -26.84 7.53 -25.11
C GLY A 394 -28.13 6.93 -24.56
N ALA A 395 -28.95 6.29 -25.41
CA ALA A 395 -30.17 5.63 -24.96
C ALA A 395 -29.91 4.48 -23.96
N ARG A 396 -28.88 3.66 -24.21
CA ARG A 396 -28.51 2.57 -23.29
C ARG A 396 -27.93 3.12 -21.99
N LEU A 397 -27.10 4.14 -22.08
CA LEU A 397 -26.54 4.81 -20.91
C LEU A 397 -27.63 5.42 -20.03
N ILE A 398 -28.59 6.15 -20.61
CA ILE A 398 -29.71 6.74 -19.86
C ILE A 398 -30.54 5.65 -19.17
N ALA A 399 -30.84 4.56 -19.89
CA ALA A 399 -31.57 3.45 -19.30
C ALA A 399 -30.79 2.79 -18.15
N ALA A 400 -29.46 2.64 -18.29
CA ALA A 400 -28.61 2.03 -17.26
C ALA A 400 -28.31 2.96 -16.08
N ALA A 401 -28.30 4.28 -16.30
CA ALA A 401 -28.03 5.29 -15.29
C ALA A 401 -29.05 5.24 -14.14
N GLY A 402 -30.35 5.18 -14.48
CA GLY A 402 -31.41 5.37 -13.49
C GLY A 402 -31.28 6.74 -12.80
N ASP A 403 -31.68 6.82 -11.53
CA ASP A 403 -31.63 8.07 -10.75
C ASP A 403 -30.27 8.32 -10.08
N GLU A 404 -29.31 7.40 -10.23
CA GLU A 404 -27.99 7.47 -9.59
C GLU A 404 -27.00 8.37 -10.33
N PHE A 405 -27.29 8.78 -11.57
CA PHE A 405 -26.39 9.60 -12.39
C PHE A 405 -27.12 10.79 -12.99
N THR A 406 -26.46 11.94 -13.01
CA THR A 406 -27.00 13.14 -13.64
C THR A 406 -26.89 13.08 -15.16
N ALA A 407 -27.69 13.89 -15.87
CA ALA A 407 -27.60 14.00 -17.33
C ALA A 407 -26.20 14.44 -17.81
N ALA A 408 -25.51 15.28 -17.03
CA ALA A 408 -24.15 15.72 -17.33
C ALA A 408 -23.15 14.56 -17.22
N GLU A 409 -23.23 13.74 -16.17
CA GLU A 409 -22.39 12.56 -15.98
C GLU A 409 -22.62 11.52 -17.09
N VAL A 410 -23.88 11.29 -17.48
CA VAL A 410 -24.23 10.40 -18.59
C VAL A 410 -23.63 10.92 -19.91
N ALA A 411 -23.71 12.23 -20.16
CA ALA A 411 -23.11 12.83 -21.34
C ALA A 411 -21.57 12.70 -21.35
N MET A 412 -20.92 12.80 -20.19
CA MET A 412 -19.48 12.58 -20.05
C MET A 412 -19.05 11.14 -20.35
N LEU A 413 -19.86 10.15 -19.97
CA LEU A 413 -19.59 8.73 -20.23
C LEU A 413 -19.78 8.35 -21.70
N GLN A 414 -20.67 9.06 -22.41
CA GLN A 414 -20.96 8.78 -23.81
C GLN A 414 -19.76 9.10 -24.70
N ARG A 415 -19.38 8.16 -25.57
CA ARG A 415 -18.29 8.33 -26.53
C ARG A 415 -18.61 7.67 -27.86
N ARG A 416 -18.02 8.15 -28.94
CA ARG A 416 -18.17 7.52 -30.25
C ARG A 416 -17.49 6.15 -30.24
N PRO A 417 -18.20 5.04 -30.51
CA PRO A 417 -17.57 3.72 -30.60
C PRO A 417 -16.76 3.64 -31.91
N THR A 418 -15.64 2.91 -31.89
CA THR A 418 -14.93 2.55 -33.13
C THR A 418 -15.73 1.52 -33.92
N ASP A 419 -15.43 1.28 -35.19
CA ASP A 419 -16.14 0.25 -35.97
C ASP A 419 -15.77 -1.17 -35.52
N ARG A 420 -14.50 -1.37 -35.13
CA ARG A 420 -13.97 -2.66 -34.68
C ARG A 420 -13.45 -2.59 -33.24
N ILE A 421 -13.70 -3.66 -32.48
CA ILE A 421 -13.23 -3.76 -31.09
C ILE A 421 -11.69 -3.74 -30.98
N SER A 422 -10.98 -4.26 -31.99
CA SER A 422 -9.52 -4.25 -32.05
C SER A 422 -8.91 -2.86 -32.19
N GLU A 423 -9.71 -1.88 -32.64
CA GLU A 423 -9.31 -0.47 -32.80
C GLU A 423 -9.69 0.38 -31.59
N GLU A 424 -10.43 -0.20 -30.65
CA GLU A 424 -10.90 0.47 -29.45
C GLU A 424 -9.71 0.80 -28.53
N ARG A 425 -9.54 2.09 -28.23
CA ARG A 425 -8.49 2.59 -27.33
C ARG A 425 -9.09 2.88 -25.97
N TRP A 426 -8.65 2.15 -24.95
CA TRP A 426 -9.17 2.27 -23.59
C TRP A 426 -8.38 3.32 -22.81
N SER A 427 -8.99 3.88 -21.77
CA SER A 427 -8.25 4.66 -20.76
C SER A 427 -7.83 3.77 -19.60
N HIS A 428 -6.91 4.24 -18.76
CA HIS A 428 -6.58 3.56 -17.51
C HIS A 428 -7.80 3.41 -16.58
N ALA A 429 -8.72 4.38 -16.58
CA ALA A 429 -9.95 4.31 -15.79
C ALA A 429 -10.93 3.24 -16.30
N ASP A 430 -10.92 2.94 -17.61
CA ASP A 430 -11.75 1.89 -18.18
C ASP A 430 -11.35 0.49 -17.71
N VAL A 431 -10.10 0.30 -17.29
CA VAL A 431 -9.55 -1.02 -16.91
C VAL A 431 -10.32 -1.65 -15.76
N ALA A 432 -10.63 -0.88 -14.71
CA ALA A 432 -11.41 -1.38 -13.58
C ALA A 432 -12.87 -1.66 -13.95
N LEU A 433 -13.42 -0.91 -14.91
CA LEU A 433 -14.77 -1.16 -15.46
C LEU A 433 -14.79 -2.43 -16.32
N LEU A 434 -13.75 -2.68 -17.11
CA LEU A 434 -13.57 -3.89 -17.89
C LEU A 434 -13.49 -5.10 -16.97
N ASP A 435 -12.76 -4.99 -15.85
CA ASP A 435 -12.68 -6.04 -14.83
C ASP A 435 -14.05 -6.33 -14.19
N GLU A 436 -14.82 -5.29 -13.83
CA GLU A 436 -16.17 -5.46 -13.29
C GLU A 436 -17.11 -6.10 -14.31
N ALA A 437 -17.10 -5.62 -15.55
CA ALA A 437 -17.90 -6.17 -16.63
C ALA A 437 -17.54 -7.63 -16.91
N ASP A 438 -16.26 -7.98 -16.90
CA ASP A 438 -15.80 -9.35 -17.08
C ASP A 438 -16.28 -10.25 -15.94
N ALA A 439 -16.21 -9.78 -14.68
CA ALA A 439 -16.71 -10.51 -13.53
C ALA A 439 -18.24 -10.71 -13.57
N LEU A 440 -19.00 -9.69 -14.01
CA LEU A 440 -20.45 -9.81 -14.21
C LEU A 440 -20.80 -10.79 -15.33
N ILE A 441 -19.97 -10.85 -16.38
CA ILE A 441 -20.20 -11.69 -17.56
C ILE A 441 -19.80 -13.15 -17.32
N ASN A 442 -18.59 -13.37 -16.82
CA ASN A 442 -17.92 -14.66 -16.74
C ASN A 442 -17.85 -15.24 -15.32
N GLY A 443 -18.15 -14.44 -14.30
CA GLY A 443 -17.95 -14.80 -12.90
C GLY A 443 -16.62 -14.27 -12.36
N ALA A 444 -16.45 -14.33 -11.03
CA ALA A 444 -15.26 -13.82 -10.37
C ALA A 444 -13.99 -14.61 -10.80
N PRO A 445 -12.83 -13.94 -10.90
CA PRO A 445 -11.56 -14.57 -11.27
C PRO A 445 -11.06 -15.55 -10.19
N ALA A 446 -9.91 -16.19 -10.45
CA ALA A 446 -9.20 -17.01 -9.47
C ALA A 446 -9.03 -16.27 -8.13
N ARG A 447 -9.22 -17.01 -7.02
CA ARG A 447 -9.21 -16.43 -5.68
C ARG A 447 -7.91 -16.74 -4.95
N TYR A 448 -7.27 -15.71 -4.41
CA TYR A 448 -6.03 -15.77 -3.65
C TYR A 448 -6.34 -15.93 -2.16
N GLY A 449 -5.53 -16.71 -1.45
CA GLY A 449 -5.61 -16.93 -0.01
C GLY A 449 -5.13 -15.74 0.83
N HIS A 450 -4.21 -14.93 0.29
CA HIS A 450 -3.76 -13.66 0.89
C HIS A 450 -3.46 -12.63 -0.20
N ILE A 451 -3.79 -11.36 0.03
CA ILE A 451 -3.51 -10.27 -0.91
C ILE A 451 -2.76 -9.14 -0.22
N VAL A 452 -1.64 -8.71 -0.80
CA VAL A 452 -0.93 -7.50 -0.41
C VAL A 452 -1.21 -6.40 -1.41
N VAL A 453 -1.51 -5.20 -0.92
CA VAL A 453 -1.77 -4.02 -1.75
C VAL A 453 -0.90 -2.87 -1.25
N ASP A 454 0.01 -2.40 -2.09
CA ASP A 454 0.83 -1.22 -1.78
C ASP A 454 0.25 0.05 -2.42
N GLU A 455 0.54 1.21 -1.80
CA GLU A 455 -0.01 2.52 -2.14
C GLU A 455 -1.55 2.52 -2.27
N ALA A 456 -2.23 1.78 -1.38
CA ALA A 456 -3.66 1.54 -1.46
C ALA A 456 -4.51 2.82 -1.32
N GLN A 457 -3.97 3.86 -0.67
CA GLN A 457 -4.63 5.15 -0.47
C GLN A 457 -4.92 5.92 -1.76
N ASP A 458 -4.26 5.58 -2.89
CA ASP A 458 -4.49 6.23 -4.19
C ASP A 458 -5.43 5.45 -5.11
N LEU A 459 -5.81 4.23 -4.73
CA LEU A 459 -6.66 3.38 -5.57
C LEU A 459 -8.09 3.92 -5.62
N SER A 460 -8.72 3.88 -6.79
CA SER A 460 -10.14 4.19 -6.92
C SER A 460 -11.03 3.13 -6.25
N PRO A 461 -12.26 3.48 -5.84
CA PRO A 461 -13.24 2.50 -5.39
C PRO A 461 -13.41 1.29 -6.33
N MET A 462 -13.46 1.50 -7.65
CA MET A 462 -13.56 0.40 -8.63
C MET A 462 -12.30 -0.48 -8.66
N GLN A 463 -11.11 0.08 -8.46
CA GLN A 463 -9.88 -0.70 -8.33
C GLN A 463 -9.86 -1.54 -7.05
N LEU A 464 -10.31 -0.97 -5.92
CA LEU A 464 -10.46 -1.68 -4.65
C LEU A 464 -11.46 -2.84 -4.77
N ARG A 465 -12.59 -2.62 -5.45
CA ARG A 465 -13.54 -3.70 -5.78
C ARG A 465 -12.92 -4.81 -6.63
N SER A 466 -12.10 -4.46 -7.61
CA SER A 466 -11.34 -5.42 -8.42
C SER A 466 -10.41 -6.27 -7.56
N ILE A 467 -9.73 -5.66 -6.57
CA ILE A 467 -8.92 -6.40 -5.60
C ILE A 467 -9.80 -7.29 -4.70
N ALA A 468 -10.88 -6.75 -4.15
CA ALA A 468 -11.77 -7.47 -3.23
C ALA A 468 -12.33 -8.75 -3.84
N ARG A 469 -12.73 -8.74 -5.11
CA ARG A 469 -13.25 -9.92 -5.83
C ARG A 469 -12.24 -11.07 -5.98
N ARG A 470 -10.95 -10.77 -5.86
CA ARG A 470 -9.86 -11.75 -5.96
C ARG A 470 -9.53 -12.40 -4.63
N SER A 471 -10.11 -11.95 -3.51
CA SER A 471 -9.87 -12.55 -2.22
C SER A 471 -10.73 -13.80 -2.01
N ALA A 472 -10.09 -14.92 -1.64
CA ALA A 472 -10.77 -16.16 -1.26
C ALA A 472 -11.27 -16.11 0.18
N THR A 473 -10.45 -15.54 1.07
CA THR A 473 -10.54 -15.64 2.53
C THR A 473 -10.91 -14.32 3.19
N GLY A 474 -10.67 -13.19 2.52
CA GLY A 474 -10.67 -11.86 3.11
C GLY A 474 -9.32 -11.43 3.70
N SER A 475 -8.33 -12.33 3.75
CA SER A 475 -7.01 -12.05 4.33
C SER A 475 -6.23 -11.07 3.46
N MET A 476 -5.84 -9.92 4.04
CA MET A 476 -5.17 -8.86 3.29
C MET A 476 -4.13 -8.11 4.13
N THR A 477 -3.07 -7.66 3.47
CA THR A 477 -2.13 -6.65 3.99
C THR A 477 -2.20 -5.42 3.11
N ILE A 478 -2.80 -4.35 3.63
CA ILE A 478 -2.96 -3.07 2.95
C ILE A 478 -1.85 -2.13 3.44
N VAL A 479 -1.14 -1.49 2.52
CA VAL A 479 0.05 -0.69 2.84
C VAL A 479 -0.07 0.67 2.18
N GLY A 480 0.31 1.71 2.90
CA GLY A 480 0.40 3.04 2.34
C GLY A 480 0.57 4.14 3.37
N ASP A 481 0.32 5.37 2.92
CA ASP A 481 0.45 6.58 3.74
C ASP A 481 -0.64 7.58 3.38
N ILE A 482 -1.60 7.79 4.29
CA ILE A 482 -2.66 8.79 4.12
C ILE A 482 -2.10 10.20 3.87
N ALA A 483 -0.98 10.58 4.50
CA ALA A 483 -0.36 11.88 4.27
C ALA A 483 0.19 12.03 2.83
N GLN A 484 0.43 10.91 2.13
CA GLN A 484 0.84 10.88 0.72
C GLN A 484 -0.32 10.57 -0.24
N SER A 485 -1.57 10.60 0.24
CA SER A 485 -2.77 10.41 -0.58
C SER A 485 -3.01 11.64 -1.46
N THR A 486 -2.41 11.60 -2.64
CA THR A 486 -2.37 12.69 -3.64
C THR A 486 -3.05 12.29 -4.96
N GLY A 487 -3.51 11.04 -5.08
CA GLY A 487 -4.31 10.56 -6.22
C GLY A 487 -5.66 11.27 -6.36
N LEU A 488 -6.36 11.00 -7.48
CA LEU A 488 -7.67 11.60 -7.79
C LEU A 488 -8.77 11.27 -6.78
N TRP A 489 -8.57 10.17 -6.05
CA TRP A 489 -9.38 9.71 -4.92
C TRP A 489 -8.57 9.88 -3.64
N SER A 490 -8.04 11.08 -3.41
CA SER A 490 -7.36 11.42 -2.16
C SER A 490 -8.30 11.20 -0.99
N ARG A 491 -7.81 10.57 0.08
CA ARG A 491 -8.58 10.17 1.26
C ARG A 491 -8.05 10.81 2.52
N ASP A 492 -8.90 10.92 3.52
CA ASP A 492 -8.53 11.40 4.85
C ASP A 492 -8.47 10.27 5.89
N SER A 493 -9.10 9.12 5.59
CA SER A 493 -9.07 7.92 6.43
C SER A 493 -8.87 6.62 5.63
N TRP A 494 -8.33 5.61 6.30
CA TRP A 494 -8.31 4.23 5.81
C TRP A 494 -9.70 3.58 5.76
N ASP A 495 -10.67 4.09 6.52
CA ASP A 495 -12.05 3.58 6.49
C ASP A 495 -12.64 3.64 5.08
N GLU A 496 -12.36 4.70 4.33
CA GLU A 496 -12.77 4.87 2.92
C GLU A 496 -12.15 3.83 1.98
N VAL A 497 -11.03 3.21 2.36
CA VAL A 497 -10.44 2.07 1.62
C VAL A 497 -11.14 0.78 2.06
N LEU A 498 -11.30 0.59 3.37
CA LEU A 498 -11.87 -0.61 3.98
C LEU A 498 -13.34 -0.83 3.57
N GLU A 499 -14.12 0.22 3.33
CA GLU A 499 -15.50 0.17 2.82
C GLU A 499 -15.64 -0.62 1.50
N HIS A 500 -14.56 -0.73 0.73
CA HIS A 500 -14.55 -1.41 -0.57
C HIS A 500 -13.89 -2.78 -0.54
N LEU A 501 -13.34 -3.20 0.61
CA LEU A 501 -12.72 -4.49 0.82
C LEU A 501 -13.71 -5.49 1.44
N PRO A 502 -13.41 -6.81 1.41
CA PRO A 502 -14.30 -7.81 1.99
C PRO A 502 -14.43 -7.63 3.51
N ALA A 503 -15.66 -7.49 4.00
CA ALA A 503 -15.96 -7.43 5.43
C ALA A 503 -16.00 -8.82 6.12
N THR A 504 -15.32 -9.82 5.55
CA THR A 504 -15.38 -11.21 6.04
C THR A 504 -14.48 -11.46 7.25
N LEU A 505 -13.45 -10.63 7.44
CA LEU A 505 -12.50 -10.73 8.53
C LEU A 505 -12.42 -9.38 9.28
N PRO A 506 -11.99 -9.38 10.56
CA PRO A 506 -11.72 -8.14 11.27
C PRO A 506 -10.60 -7.36 10.58
N HIS A 507 -10.61 -6.03 10.72
CA HIS A 507 -9.53 -5.17 10.25
C HIS A 507 -8.78 -4.55 11.44
N GLN A 508 -7.50 -4.28 11.25
CA GLN A 508 -6.67 -3.54 12.19
C GLN A 508 -5.84 -2.51 11.44
N ILE A 509 -5.70 -1.32 11.99
CA ILE A 509 -4.80 -0.29 11.48
C ILE A 509 -3.62 -0.21 12.46
N ARG A 510 -2.40 -0.29 11.92
CA ARG A 510 -1.16 -0.26 12.70
C ARG A 510 -0.15 0.67 12.04
N ASP A 511 0.44 1.54 12.86
CA ASP A 511 1.44 2.50 12.40
C ASP A 511 2.87 1.95 12.45
N LEU A 512 3.64 2.22 11.40
CA LEU A 512 5.09 2.15 11.44
C LEU A 512 5.63 3.40 12.12
N ARG A 513 5.95 3.24 13.40
CA ARG A 513 6.31 4.32 14.31
C ARG A 513 7.62 5.03 13.97
N PHE A 514 8.54 4.37 13.26
CA PHE A 514 9.89 4.88 13.10
C PHE A 514 10.30 5.08 11.63
N GLY A 515 10.81 6.27 11.33
CA GLY A 515 11.40 6.63 10.04
C GLY A 515 12.93 6.68 10.12
N TYR A 516 13.62 6.06 9.16
CA TYR A 516 15.09 6.00 9.14
C TYR A 516 15.70 6.50 7.83
N ARG A 517 14.90 6.68 6.78
CA ARG A 517 15.42 7.08 5.47
C ARG A 517 15.56 8.59 5.30
N VAL A 518 14.54 9.35 5.71
CA VAL A 518 14.53 10.82 5.66
C VAL A 518 15.23 11.35 6.91
N PRO A 519 16.13 12.35 6.80
CA PRO A 519 16.76 12.98 7.97
C PRO A 519 15.75 13.69 8.88
N ARG A 520 16.01 13.70 10.20
CA ARG A 520 15.11 14.28 11.21
C ARG A 520 14.83 15.76 10.95
N GLN A 521 15.86 16.54 10.66
CA GLN A 521 15.78 17.98 10.39
C GLN A 521 14.89 18.30 9.18
N VAL A 522 14.94 17.44 8.15
CA VAL A 522 14.07 17.55 6.98
C VAL A 522 12.64 17.16 7.34
N PHE A 523 12.47 16.07 8.09
CA PHE A 523 11.16 15.57 8.45
C PHE A 523 10.42 16.51 9.39
N GLU A 524 11.10 17.12 10.37
CA GLU A 524 10.52 18.12 11.27
C GLU A 524 9.94 19.32 10.51
N LEU A 525 10.64 19.79 9.48
CA LEU A 525 10.13 20.83 8.58
C LEU A 525 8.86 20.34 7.84
N ALA A 526 8.90 19.14 7.27
CA ALA A 526 7.75 18.57 6.55
C ALA A 526 6.56 18.31 7.49
N ALA A 527 6.80 17.89 8.73
CA ALA A 527 5.79 17.57 9.72
C ALA A 527 4.92 18.78 10.09
N ARG A 528 5.44 20.01 9.94
CA ARG A 528 4.65 21.25 10.10
C ARG A 528 3.50 21.38 9.11
N LEU A 529 3.54 20.64 7.99
CA LEU A 529 2.45 20.59 7.02
C LEU A 529 1.35 19.60 7.42
N LEU A 530 1.62 18.62 8.29
CA LEU A 530 0.67 17.55 8.63
C LEU A 530 -0.67 18.07 9.20
N PRO A 531 -0.72 19.10 10.06
CA PRO A 531 -1.99 19.64 10.54
C PRO A 531 -2.95 20.10 9.44
N GLN A 532 -2.44 20.45 8.25
CA GLN A 532 -3.24 20.83 7.09
C GLN A 532 -3.31 19.72 6.03
N ALA A 533 -2.22 18.97 5.86
CA ALA A 533 -2.11 17.91 4.86
C ALA A 533 -2.87 16.64 5.29
N ALA A 534 -2.73 16.20 6.53
CA ALA A 534 -3.33 14.98 7.07
C ALA A 534 -3.47 15.08 8.60
N PRO A 535 -4.51 15.77 9.11
CA PRO A 535 -4.64 16.12 10.53
C PRO A 535 -4.70 14.92 11.49
N PHE A 536 -5.13 13.77 11.00
CA PHE A 536 -5.34 12.54 11.80
C PHE A 536 -4.17 11.56 11.69
N VAL A 537 -3.11 11.90 10.95
CA VAL A 537 -1.93 11.05 10.82
C VAL A 537 -0.92 11.42 11.90
N GLU A 538 -0.58 10.46 12.75
CA GLU A 538 0.55 10.62 13.67
C GLU A 538 1.88 10.63 12.89
N PRO A 539 2.76 11.63 13.10
CA PRO A 539 4.07 11.64 12.48
C PRO A 539 4.94 10.51 13.03
N PRO A 540 5.67 9.75 12.18
CA PRO A 540 6.68 8.83 12.68
C PRO A 540 7.80 9.56 13.43
N GLN A 541 8.36 8.87 14.42
CA GLN A 541 9.60 9.28 15.07
C GLN A 541 10.78 9.04 14.12
N VAL A 542 11.46 10.11 13.72
CA VAL A 542 12.63 10.00 12.85
C VAL A 542 13.90 9.89 13.65
N VAL A 543 14.64 8.82 13.41
CA VAL A 543 15.77 8.42 14.26
C VAL A 543 17.13 8.81 13.69
N ARG A 544 17.16 9.20 12.42
CA ARG A 544 18.38 9.51 11.68
C ARG A 544 18.59 11.01 11.58
N ASP A 545 19.75 11.48 12.04
CA ASP A 545 20.21 12.85 11.84
C ASP A 545 20.73 13.10 10.42
N GLY A 546 20.67 14.37 10.01
CA GLY A 546 21.29 14.86 8.80
C GLY A 546 21.45 16.38 8.80
N PRO A 547 21.91 16.95 7.68
CA PRO A 547 22.04 18.39 7.56
C PRO A 547 20.68 19.09 7.63
N ALA A 548 20.65 20.28 8.23
CA ALA A 548 19.46 21.13 8.21
C ALA A 548 19.09 21.53 6.77
N PRO A 549 17.79 21.70 6.46
CA PRO A 549 17.37 22.23 5.15
C PRO A 549 17.96 23.62 4.87
N GLU A 550 18.46 23.83 3.66
CA GLU A 550 18.93 25.15 3.20
C GLU A 550 17.78 25.91 2.52
N VAL A 551 17.65 27.20 2.82
CA VAL A 551 16.59 28.06 2.28
C VAL A 551 17.21 29.19 1.47
N HIS A 552 16.79 29.31 0.21
CA HIS A 552 17.33 30.24 -0.78
C HIS A 552 16.22 31.18 -1.25
N ARG A 553 16.19 32.41 -0.70
CA ARG A 553 15.36 33.49 -1.22
C ARG A 553 16.03 34.14 -2.43
N THR A 554 15.24 34.38 -3.47
CA THR A 554 15.72 34.93 -4.76
C THR A 554 14.73 35.96 -5.30
N GLU A 555 15.17 36.80 -6.21
CA GLU A 555 14.24 37.52 -7.09
C GLU A 555 13.73 36.58 -8.20
N ILE A 556 12.56 36.89 -8.78
CA ILE A 556 11.87 35.97 -9.71
C ILE A 556 12.68 35.68 -10.98
N ASP A 557 13.51 36.63 -11.42
CA ASP A 557 14.40 36.55 -12.58
C ASP A 557 15.69 35.76 -12.28
N GLU A 558 16.15 35.77 -11.03
CA GLU A 558 17.33 35.02 -10.56
C GLU A 558 17.02 33.58 -10.14
N ARG A 559 15.74 33.27 -9.89
CA ARG A 559 15.27 31.97 -9.39
C ARG A 559 15.80 30.77 -10.19
N ALA A 560 15.69 30.81 -11.53
CA ALA A 560 16.11 29.70 -12.37
C ALA A 560 17.63 29.48 -12.31
N GLU A 561 18.41 30.55 -12.25
CA GLU A 561 19.86 30.50 -12.08
C GLU A 561 20.22 29.85 -10.74
N ARG A 562 19.60 30.29 -9.64
CA ARG A 562 19.87 29.71 -8.32
C ARG A 562 19.49 28.23 -8.24
N VAL A 563 18.36 27.82 -8.82
CA VAL A 563 17.96 26.39 -8.87
C VAL A 563 19.02 25.54 -9.55
N VAL A 564 19.53 25.98 -10.72
CA VAL A 564 20.54 25.23 -11.48
C VAL A 564 21.90 25.25 -10.77
N GLU A 565 22.28 26.37 -10.15
CA GLU A 565 23.49 26.49 -9.33
C GLU A 565 23.49 25.47 -8.18
N VAL A 566 22.40 25.42 -7.41
CA VAL A 566 22.26 24.48 -6.28
C VAL A 566 22.23 23.04 -6.79
N ALA A 567 21.51 22.75 -7.88
CA ALA A 567 21.48 21.40 -8.46
C ALA A 567 22.86 20.92 -8.89
N THR A 568 23.61 21.75 -9.61
CA THR A 568 24.97 21.44 -10.05
C THR A 568 25.94 21.31 -8.88
N ARG A 569 25.79 22.12 -7.81
CA ARG A 569 26.57 22.01 -6.58
C ARG A 569 26.41 20.64 -5.91
N HIS A 570 25.19 20.11 -5.84
CA HIS A 570 24.94 18.78 -5.27
C HIS A 570 25.40 17.67 -6.21
N ALA A 571 25.08 17.76 -7.50
CA ALA A 571 25.49 16.78 -8.51
C ALA A 571 27.02 16.68 -8.64
N GLY A 572 27.74 17.80 -8.52
CA GLY A 572 29.21 17.84 -8.51
C GLY A 572 29.85 17.10 -7.32
N LYS A 573 29.09 16.83 -6.26
CA LYS A 573 29.48 15.97 -5.14
C LYS A 573 29.07 14.49 -5.34
N GLY A 574 28.67 14.12 -6.55
CA GLY A 574 28.26 12.75 -6.91
C GLY A 574 26.85 12.37 -6.44
N ARG A 575 26.03 13.34 -6.03
CA ARG A 575 24.67 13.10 -5.49
C ARG A 575 23.66 12.93 -6.61
N PHE A 576 22.67 12.07 -6.39
CA PHE A 576 21.49 11.99 -7.24
C PHE A 576 20.49 13.08 -6.84
N VAL A 577 20.19 14.01 -7.74
CA VAL A 577 19.47 15.26 -7.46
C VAL A 577 18.09 15.28 -8.14
N GLY A 578 17.08 15.67 -7.38
CA GLY A 578 15.71 15.93 -7.86
C GLY A 578 15.33 17.40 -7.71
N ILE A 579 14.99 18.07 -8.79
CA ILE A 579 14.40 19.41 -8.79
C ILE A 579 12.88 19.24 -8.89
N VAL A 580 12.15 19.59 -7.83
CA VAL A 580 10.69 19.53 -7.78
C VAL A 580 10.12 20.93 -7.95
N CYS A 581 9.47 21.19 -9.09
CA CYS A 581 8.98 22.53 -9.41
C CYS A 581 7.55 22.54 -9.99
N PRO A 582 6.72 23.55 -9.68
CA PRO A 582 5.42 23.74 -10.32
C PRO A 582 5.57 24.10 -11.81
N ASP A 583 4.51 23.89 -12.59
CA ASP A 583 4.51 24.13 -14.04
C ASP A 583 4.83 25.59 -14.42
N ALA A 584 4.46 26.54 -13.56
CA ALA A 584 4.65 27.97 -13.80
C ALA A 584 6.13 28.36 -13.95
N CYS A 585 7.03 27.75 -13.17
CA CYS A 585 8.47 28.07 -13.21
C CYS A 585 9.30 27.06 -14.01
N ARG A 586 8.72 25.90 -14.37
CA ARG A 586 9.39 24.82 -15.10
C ARG A 586 10.07 25.27 -16.39
N LYS A 587 9.40 26.09 -17.20
CA LYS A 587 9.96 26.56 -18.49
C LYS A 587 11.24 27.37 -18.31
N ALA A 588 11.30 28.23 -17.29
CA ALA A 588 12.48 29.04 -17.02
C ALA A 588 13.66 28.17 -16.56
N ILE A 589 13.40 27.17 -15.71
CA ILE A 589 14.42 26.22 -15.25
C ILE A 589 14.97 25.41 -16.43
N LEU A 590 14.11 24.90 -17.32
CA LEU A 590 14.52 24.18 -18.53
C LEU A 590 15.43 25.04 -19.42
N GLN A 591 15.01 26.28 -19.69
CA GLN A 591 15.80 27.21 -20.49
C GLN A 591 17.18 27.47 -19.87
N ARG A 592 17.27 27.52 -18.53
CA ARG A 592 18.55 27.71 -17.85
C ARG A 592 19.42 26.45 -17.88
N LEU A 593 18.86 25.27 -17.65
CA LEU A 593 19.57 23.99 -17.77
C LEU A 593 20.17 23.82 -19.18
N ASP A 594 19.40 24.17 -20.21
CA ASP A 594 19.86 24.11 -21.61
C ASP A 594 20.95 25.15 -21.90
N ALA A 595 20.80 26.38 -21.40
CA ALA A 595 21.78 27.45 -21.58
C ALA A 595 23.13 27.15 -20.91
N ASP A 596 23.10 26.47 -19.75
CA ASP A 596 24.30 26.08 -19.01
C ASP A 596 24.85 24.71 -19.46
N GLU A 597 24.26 24.10 -20.51
CA GLU A 597 24.60 22.78 -21.06
C GLU A 597 24.63 21.65 -19.99
N VAL A 598 23.78 21.77 -18.97
CA VAL A 598 23.70 20.81 -17.87
C VAL A 598 23.01 19.53 -18.36
N LYS A 599 23.58 18.37 -18.04
CA LYS A 599 22.93 17.09 -18.33
C LYS A 599 21.85 16.81 -17.29
N TRP A 600 20.61 16.67 -17.75
CA TRP A 600 19.46 16.39 -16.91
C TRP A 600 18.53 15.35 -17.54
N SER A 601 17.57 14.83 -16.75
CA SER A 601 16.49 13.97 -17.26
C SER A 601 15.12 14.48 -16.82
N ASP A 602 14.13 14.31 -17.69
CA ASP A 602 12.75 14.68 -17.42
C ASP A 602 12.01 13.55 -16.70
N GLY A 603 11.50 13.82 -15.49
CA GLY A 603 10.66 12.89 -14.74
C GLY A 603 9.41 12.45 -15.52
N ARG A 604 8.93 13.28 -16.46
CA ARG A 604 7.78 12.96 -17.34
C ARG A 604 8.04 11.82 -18.29
N ASP A 605 9.27 11.64 -18.73
CA ASP A 605 9.64 10.63 -19.72
C ASP A 605 9.92 9.26 -19.06
N GLY A 606 9.83 9.18 -17.72
CA GLY A 606 10.11 7.97 -16.95
C GLY A 606 11.56 7.52 -16.98
N GLN A 607 12.46 8.34 -17.54
CA GLN A 607 13.89 8.09 -17.60
C GLN A 607 14.57 8.87 -16.47
N LEU A 608 15.04 8.15 -15.45
CA LEU A 608 15.84 8.69 -14.36
C LEU A 608 17.26 8.14 -14.54
N GLY A 609 18.03 8.81 -15.40
CA GLY A 609 19.33 8.28 -15.85
C GLY A 609 20.52 9.22 -15.63
N GLN A 610 20.26 10.50 -15.32
CA GLN A 610 21.30 11.51 -15.11
C GLN A 610 21.38 11.90 -13.63
N SER A 611 22.47 12.58 -13.26
CA SER A 611 22.68 13.07 -11.89
C SER A 611 21.64 14.10 -11.46
N ILE A 612 21.04 14.85 -12.39
CA ILE A 612 20.01 15.86 -12.13
C ILE A 612 18.71 15.47 -12.85
N ASN A 613 17.59 15.51 -12.14
CA ASN A 613 16.30 15.11 -12.65
C ASN A 613 15.27 16.20 -12.32
N LEU A 614 14.55 16.68 -13.33
CA LEU A 614 13.50 17.69 -13.17
C LEU A 614 12.13 17.00 -13.11
N THR A 615 11.35 17.27 -12.08
CA THR A 615 10.07 16.60 -11.82
C THR A 615 9.00 17.58 -11.35
N SER A 616 7.73 17.27 -11.61
CA SER A 616 6.61 17.96 -11.00
C SER A 616 6.31 17.43 -9.58
N PRO A 617 5.56 18.17 -8.75
CA PRO A 617 5.17 17.68 -7.42
C PRO A 617 4.41 16.35 -7.46
N THR A 618 3.60 16.12 -8.51
CA THR A 618 2.86 14.85 -8.72
C THR A 618 3.80 13.69 -9.06
N GLU A 619 4.79 13.94 -9.92
CA GLU A 619 5.75 12.92 -10.40
C GLU A 619 6.83 12.60 -9.38
N ALA A 620 7.09 13.50 -8.42
CA ALA A 620 8.03 13.26 -7.33
C ALA A 620 7.63 12.06 -6.46
N LYS A 621 6.33 11.71 -6.43
CA LYS A 621 5.83 10.57 -5.66
C LYS A 621 6.45 9.26 -6.16
N GLY A 622 6.97 8.45 -5.22
CA GLY A 622 7.60 7.17 -5.52
C GLY A 622 9.03 7.27 -6.06
N LEU A 623 9.58 8.48 -6.20
CA LEU A 623 10.99 8.72 -6.51
C LEU A 623 11.76 9.06 -5.24
N GLU A 624 13.06 8.83 -5.23
CA GLU A 624 13.91 9.18 -4.09
C GLU A 624 15.25 9.71 -4.59
N PHE A 625 15.73 10.77 -3.96
CA PHE A 625 16.94 11.48 -4.34
C PHE A 625 17.86 11.66 -3.13
N ASP A 626 19.17 11.74 -3.37
CA ASP A 626 20.10 12.11 -2.31
C ASP A 626 19.87 13.56 -1.89
N ALA A 627 19.66 14.44 -2.86
CA ALA A 627 19.35 15.85 -2.65
C ALA A 627 18.08 16.25 -3.40
N VAL A 628 17.19 16.97 -2.73
CA VAL A 628 15.96 17.51 -3.32
C VAL A 628 15.98 19.03 -3.26
N ILE A 629 15.64 19.67 -4.37
CA ILE A 629 15.44 21.11 -4.48
C ILE A 629 13.96 21.35 -4.72
N VAL A 630 13.25 21.89 -3.74
CA VAL A 630 11.83 22.26 -3.86
C VAL A 630 11.73 23.72 -4.26
N VAL A 631 11.08 23.98 -5.39
CA VAL A 631 10.97 25.32 -5.98
C VAL A 631 9.56 25.87 -5.78
N GLU A 632 9.45 27.08 -5.24
CA GLU A 632 8.20 27.79 -4.93
C GLU A 632 7.15 26.94 -4.17
N PRO A 633 7.41 26.62 -2.89
CA PRO A 633 6.49 25.83 -2.06
C PRO A 633 5.04 26.36 -2.06
N GLU A 634 4.85 27.68 -2.03
CA GLU A 634 3.52 28.31 -2.03
C GLU A 634 2.77 28.14 -3.35
N GLU A 635 3.48 28.13 -4.48
CA GLU A 635 2.87 27.82 -5.79
C GLU A 635 2.46 26.35 -5.88
N ILE A 636 3.19 25.44 -5.21
CA ILE A 636 2.79 24.03 -5.10
C ILE A 636 1.51 23.91 -4.27
N VAL A 637 1.42 24.62 -3.15
CA VAL A 637 0.26 24.59 -2.24
C VAL A 637 -0.99 25.17 -2.90
N SER A 638 -0.88 26.34 -3.52
CA SER A 638 -2.01 27.04 -4.13
C SER A 638 -2.45 26.46 -5.49
N GLY A 639 -1.59 25.67 -6.14
CA GLY A 639 -1.84 25.11 -7.47
C GLY A 639 -2.81 23.91 -7.50
N ASP A 640 -3.02 23.22 -6.39
CA ASP A 640 -3.91 22.06 -6.29
C ASP A 640 -4.62 22.02 -4.92
N PRO A 641 -5.90 21.59 -4.83
CA PRO A 641 -6.57 21.40 -3.54
C PRO A 641 -5.82 20.51 -2.54
N ARG A 642 -4.96 19.60 -3.02
CA ARG A 642 -4.11 18.71 -2.22
C ARG A 642 -2.68 19.24 -2.09
N GLY A 643 -2.44 20.51 -2.40
CA GLY A 643 -1.10 21.09 -2.51
C GLY A 643 -0.24 20.94 -1.25
N HIS A 644 -0.84 21.01 -0.06
CA HIS A 644 -0.14 20.71 1.21
C HIS A 644 0.45 19.29 1.25
N ARG A 645 -0.29 18.29 0.77
CA ARG A 645 0.21 16.90 0.67
C ARG A 645 1.28 16.77 -0.39
N MET A 646 1.12 17.45 -1.52
CA MET A 646 2.11 17.43 -2.59
C MET A 646 3.44 18.04 -2.13
N LEU A 647 3.38 19.14 -1.38
CA LEU A 647 4.56 19.74 -0.76
C LEU A 647 5.17 18.81 0.30
N TYR A 648 4.36 18.22 1.17
CA TYR A 648 4.82 17.21 2.14
C TYR A 648 5.57 16.05 1.47
N VAL A 649 5.01 15.52 0.37
CA VAL A 649 5.66 14.47 -0.43
C VAL A 649 6.99 14.99 -0.99
N ALA A 650 7.00 16.17 -1.62
CA ALA A 650 8.18 16.76 -2.25
C ALA A 650 9.34 16.93 -1.26
N LEU A 651 9.08 17.51 -0.08
CA LEU A 651 10.08 17.71 0.97
C LEU A 651 10.67 16.38 1.48
N THR A 652 9.88 15.30 1.46
CA THR A 652 10.26 14.01 2.03
C THR A 652 10.82 13.01 1.00
N ARG A 653 11.10 13.46 -0.23
CA ARG A 653 11.76 12.64 -1.26
C ARG A 653 13.28 12.59 -1.15
N THR A 654 13.87 13.25 -0.16
CA THR A 654 15.31 13.27 0.07
C THR A 654 15.76 12.21 1.07
N THR A 655 16.93 11.63 0.83
CA THR A 655 17.61 10.74 1.77
C THR A 655 18.74 11.44 2.54
N THR A 656 19.18 12.63 2.10
CA THR A 656 20.28 13.36 2.75
C THR A 656 20.11 14.89 2.82
N HIS A 657 19.86 15.60 1.72
CA HIS A 657 19.85 17.07 1.69
C HIS A 657 18.54 17.62 1.13
N LEU A 658 18.06 18.73 1.71
CA LEU A 658 16.91 19.47 1.21
C LEU A 658 17.30 20.93 1.01
N ASP A 659 16.99 21.46 -0.16
CA ASP A 659 17.12 22.87 -0.52
C ASP A 659 15.74 23.40 -0.93
N ILE A 660 15.40 24.60 -0.49
CA ILE A 660 14.14 25.26 -0.84
C ILE A 660 14.46 26.58 -1.52
N VAL A 661 14.01 26.76 -2.76
CA VAL A 661 14.22 27.98 -3.54
C VAL A 661 12.89 28.66 -3.77
N TYR A 662 12.78 29.94 -3.41
CA TYR A 662 11.55 30.70 -3.59
C TYR A 662 11.85 32.17 -3.91
N SER A 663 10.87 32.82 -4.55
CA SER A 663 10.91 34.27 -4.82
C SER A 663 9.69 35.02 -4.29
N GLY A 664 8.60 34.30 -4.04
CA GLY A 664 7.35 34.86 -3.52
C GLY A 664 7.22 34.79 -2.00
N LYS A 665 5.99 34.53 -1.54
CA LYS A 665 5.71 34.29 -0.13
C LYS A 665 6.08 32.86 0.26
N LEU A 666 6.44 32.69 1.53
CA LEU A 666 6.56 31.37 2.13
C LEU A 666 5.18 30.84 2.54
N VAL A 667 5.06 29.51 2.55
CA VAL A 667 3.89 28.83 3.10
C VAL A 667 3.81 29.14 4.59
N ALA A 668 2.66 29.65 5.04
CA ALA A 668 2.46 30.05 6.43
C ALA A 668 2.74 28.90 7.40
N GLY A 669 3.56 29.15 8.43
CA GLY A 669 3.91 28.17 9.46
C GLY A 669 4.90 27.09 9.03
N LEU A 670 5.38 27.09 7.77
CA LEU A 670 6.40 26.14 7.31
C LEU A 670 7.77 26.49 7.92
N PHE A 671 8.14 27.77 7.88
CA PHE A 671 9.32 28.31 8.55
C PHE A 671 8.84 29.10 9.77
N GLY A 672 9.59 29.05 10.89
CA GLY A 672 9.22 29.82 12.07
C GLY A 672 9.20 31.32 11.75
N ASP A 673 8.45 32.11 12.51
CA ASP A 673 8.21 33.54 12.25
C ASP A 673 9.47 34.44 12.28
N ASP A 674 10.68 33.88 12.40
CA ASP A 674 11.93 34.62 12.64
C ASP A 674 12.76 34.96 11.38
N ASP A 675 12.42 34.50 10.18
CA ASP A 675 13.21 34.80 8.97
C ASP A 675 12.41 35.59 7.91
N GLY A 676 12.24 36.90 8.14
CA GLY A 676 11.95 37.83 7.04
C GLY A 676 11.38 39.21 7.38
N GLY A 677 12.25 40.19 7.63
CA GLY A 677 12.08 41.56 7.12
C GLY A 677 11.39 42.59 8.03
N ASP A 678 12.18 43.60 8.39
CA ASP A 678 11.82 44.88 9.01
C ASP A 678 10.50 45.49 8.48
N THR A 679 9.42 45.34 9.25
CA THR A 679 8.29 46.27 9.25
C THR A 679 8.06 46.73 10.67
N GLY A 680 8.50 47.96 10.97
CA GLY A 680 8.25 48.60 12.25
C GLY A 680 6.76 48.72 12.54
N GLU A 681 6.27 47.92 13.48
CA GLU A 681 5.05 48.14 14.26
C GLU A 681 5.22 47.46 15.64
N GLU A 682 4.62 48.06 16.67
CA GLU A 682 4.94 47.95 18.10
C GLU A 682 5.10 46.53 18.69
N GLN A 683 6.10 46.39 19.58
CA GLN A 683 6.37 45.20 20.38
C GLN A 683 5.15 44.70 21.18
N PRO A 684 4.71 43.44 21.02
CA PRO A 684 4.00 42.73 22.06
C PRO A 684 5.01 42.05 23.00
N SER A 685 4.89 42.35 24.29
CA SER A 685 5.61 41.70 25.39
C SER A 685 5.39 40.17 25.42
N ALA A 686 6.40 39.46 25.95
CA ALA A 686 6.50 38.00 26.10
C ALA A 686 5.18 37.24 26.39
N PRO A 687 5.00 36.02 25.81
CA PRO A 687 3.86 35.19 26.12
C PRO A 687 3.91 34.69 27.58
N PRO A 688 2.83 34.79 28.36
CA PRO A 688 2.73 34.05 29.60
C PRO A 688 2.49 32.56 29.29
N ALA A 689 2.95 31.70 30.19
CA ALA A 689 2.72 30.26 30.14
C ALA A 689 1.26 29.91 29.83
N VAL A 690 1.07 29.01 28.86
CA VAL A 690 -0.24 28.53 28.41
C VAL A 690 -0.92 27.77 29.55
N THR A 691 -1.77 28.49 30.28
CA THR A 691 -2.91 27.89 31.00
C THR A 691 -4.12 28.02 30.09
N VAL A 692 -4.72 26.87 29.74
CA VAL A 692 -5.93 26.78 28.91
C VAL A 692 -7.07 27.53 29.61
N PRO A 693 -7.60 28.64 29.06
CA PRO A 693 -8.75 29.31 29.65
C PRO A 693 -10.03 28.64 29.17
N ALA A 694 -10.85 28.21 30.12
CA ALA A 694 -12.24 27.86 29.89
C ALA A 694 -12.99 29.09 29.34
N GLN A 695 -13.36 29.06 28.06
CA GLN A 695 -14.23 30.09 27.47
C GLN A 695 -15.70 29.76 27.80
N THR A 696 -16.25 30.61 28.65
CA THR A 696 -17.68 30.84 28.87
C THR A 696 -18.31 31.34 27.57
N ARG A 697 -19.24 30.55 27.00
CA ARG A 697 -20.06 30.97 25.86
C ARG A 697 -21.16 31.92 26.33
N THR A 698 -21.06 33.20 25.97
CA THR A 698 -22.20 34.11 25.95
C THR A 698 -23.02 33.90 24.68
N GLY A 699 -24.34 33.92 24.83
CA GLY A 699 -25.31 33.37 23.89
C GLY A 699 -25.38 34.05 22.52
N GLY A 700 -25.50 33.19 21.51
CA GLY A 700 -25.98 33.48 20.17
C GLY A 700 -26.52 32.16 19.61
N SER A 701 -27.84 31.95 19.69
CA SER A 701 -28.52 30.72 19.31
C SER A 701 -28.45 30.50 17.79
N ASN A 702 -27.63 29.54 17.36
CA ASN A 702 -27.63 29.05 15.98
C ASN A 702 -28.58 27.83 15.92
N PRO A 703 -29.72 27.89 15.20
CA PRO A 703 -30.75 26.83 15.24
C PRO A 703 -30.28 25.46 14.72
N LEU A 704 -29.16 25.41 14.01
CA LEU A 704 -28.51 24.15 13.60
C LEU A 704 -27.77 23.44 14.76
N SER A 705 -27.38 24.17 15.82
CA SER A 705 -26.69 23.59 16.97
C SER A 705 -27.63 22.80 17.87
N GLU A 706 -28.83 23.32 18.16
CA GLU A 706 -29.79 22.65 19.06
C GLU A 706 -30.27 21.32 18.48
N MET A 707 -30.54 21.26 17.17
CA MET A 707 -30.99 20.03 16.52
C MET A 707 -29.92 18.93 16.56
N VAL A 708 -28.65 19.29 16.35
CA VAL A 708 -27.52 18.34 16.43
C VAL A 708 -27.28 17.90 17.87
N THR A 709 -27.38 18.82 18.83
CA THR A 709 -27.27 18.50 20.26
C THR A 709 -28.41 17.56 20.70
N GLU A 710 -29.65 17.78 20.25
CA GLU A 710 -30.78 16.93 20.60
C GLU A 710 -30.68 15.54 19.95
N MET A 711 -30.15 15.46 18.72
CA MET A 711 -29.90 14.20 18.03
C MET A 711 -28.84 13.37 18.76
N LEU A 712 -27.70 13.97 19.11
CA LEU A 712 -26.64 13.33 19.87
C LEU A 712 -27.10 12.91 21.28
N ALA A 713 -27.91 13.75 21.94
CA ALA A 713 -28.49 13.41 23.25
C ALA A 713 -29.42 12.19 23.16
N LYS A 714 -30.24 12.09 22.10
CA LYS A 714 -31.11 10.91 21.86
C LYS A 714 -30.31 9.65 21.57
N GLU A 715 -29.22 9.77 20.85
CA GLU A 715 -28.34 8.64 20.53
C GLU A 715 -27.61 8.11 21.76
N VAL A 716 -27.03 9.00 22.57
CA VAL A 716 -26.42 8.63 23.86
C VAL A 716 -27.46 8.03 24.81
N ALA A 717 -28.67 8.58 24.88
CA ALA A 717 -29.75 8.01 25.68
C ALA A 717 -30.23 6.64 25.16
N GLY A 718 -30.13 6.38 23.86
CA GLY A 718 -30.35 5.05 23.27
C GLY A 718 -29.30 4.05 23.77
N GLN A 719 -28.03 4.40 23.62
CA GLN A 719 -26.92 3.53 24.05
C GLN A 719 -26.94 3.24 25.55
N ILE A 720 -27.29 4.22 26.39
CA ILE A 720 -27.43 3.99 27.84
C ILE A 720 -28.59 3.05 28.16
N ARG A 721 -29.73 3.16 27.45
CA ARG A 721 -30.87 2.25 27.64
C ARG A 721 -30.55 0.81 27.25
N ASP A 722 -29.76 0.63 26.19
CA ASP A 722 -29.44 -0.69 25.65
C ASP A 722 -28.32 -1.38 26.46
N ALA A 723 -27.36 -0.61 27.00
CA ALA A 723 -26.17 -1.15 27.66
C ALA A 723 -26.20 -1.10 29.20
N CYS A 724 -27.08 -0.27 29.81
CA CYS A 724 -27.02 0.01 31.24
C CYS A 724 -28.37 -0.28 31.93
N PRO A 725 -28.41 -1.02 33.07
CA PRO A 725 -29.62 -1.17 33.87
C PRO A 725 -30.13 0.19 34.39
N GLU A 726 -31.45 0.39 34.43
CA GLU A 726 -32.11 1.67 34.77
C GLU A 726 -31.61 2.31 36.08
N LYS A 727 -31.32 1.48 37.10
CA LYS A 727 -30.76 1.92 38.40
C LYS A 727 -29.38 2.60 38.31
N LEU A 728 -28.66 2.45 37.19
CA LEU A 728 -27.32 2.99 36.97
C LEU A 728 -27.31 4.19 36.00
N TRP A 729 -28.44 4.55 35.40
CA TRP A 729 -28.50 5.67 34.45
C TRP A 729 -28.10 7.00 35.10
N SER A 730 -28.60 7.29 36.30
CA SER A 730 -28.30 8.53 37.02
C SER A 730 -26.80 8.65 37.37
N PRO A 731 -26.13 7.62 37.95
CA PRO A 731 -24.68 7.62 38.14
C PRO A 731 -23.88 7.81 36.84
N VAL A 732 -24.28 7.16 35.74
CA VAL A 732 -23.60 7.25 34.44
C VAL A 732 -23.74 8.64 33.84
N LEU A 733 -24.96 9.19 33.81
CA LEU A 733 -25.21 10.54 33.31
C LEU A 733 -24.51 11.61 34.16
N THR A 734 -24.45 11.40 35.48
CA THR A 734 -23.69 12.28 36.38
C THR A 734 -22.20 12.26 36.03
N ARG A 735 -21.62 11.08 35.80
CA ARG A 735 -20.21 10.95 35.42
C ARG A 735 -19.92 11.55 34.03
N VAL A 736 -20.84 11.42 33.08
CA VAL A 736 -20.72 12.04 31.75
C VAL A 736 -20.78 13.57 31.86
N ALA A 737 -21.68 14.12 32.68
CA ALA A 737 -21.76 15.56 32.91
C ALA A 737 -20.48 16.12 33.57
N GLU A 738 -19.90 15.38 34.53
CA GLU A 738 -18.60 15.70 35.13
C GLU A 738 -17.47 15.74 34.08
N LEU A 739 -17.40 14.72 33.20
CA LEU A 739 -16.38 14.63 32.15
C LEU A 739 -16.51 15.75 31.11
N LEU A 740 -17.74 16.24 30.88
CA LEU A 740 -18.03 17.35 29.97
C LEU A 740 -17.90 18.73 30.62
N GLY A 741 -17.44 18.81 31.88
CA GLY A 741 -17.17 20.07 32.57
C GLY A 741 -18.42 20.81 33.07
N HIS A 742 -19.58 20.13 33.15
CA HIS A 742 -20.82 20.69 33.66
C HIS A 742 -21.21 20.01 35.00
N PRO A 743 -21.01 20.67 36.15
CA PRO A 743 -21.41 20.08 37.43
C PRO A 743 -22.94 19.93 37.50
N PRO A 744 -23.46 18.83 38.07
CA PRO A 744 -24.90 18.57 38.09
C PRO A 744 -25.63 19.60 38.96
N THR A 745 -26.47 20.43 38.36
CA THR A 745 -27.59 21.06 39.07
C THR A 745 -28.67 20.00 39.31
N ALA A 746 -29.25 19.99 40.51
CA ALA A 746 -30.17 18.98 41.03
C ALA A 746 -31.23 18.50 40.00
N PRO A 747 -31.67 17.23 40.09
CA PRO A 747 -32.48 16.61 39.06
C PRO A 747 -33.90 17.19 39.06
N GLU A 748 -34.30 17.87 37.98
CA GLU A 748 -35.71 17.94 37.62
C GLU A 748 -36.05 16.67 36.83
N ALA A 749 -36.87 15.82 37.45
CA ALA A 749 -37.42 14.63 36.85
C ALA A 749 -38.37 15.01 35.70
N ARG A 750 -37.99 14.65 34.46
CA ARG A 750 -38.91 14.20 33.41
C ARG A 750 -38.18 13.55 32.25
#